data_AF-A0A3D5WMP0-F1
#
_entry.id   AF-A0A3D5WMP0-F1
#
_cell.length_a   1.000
_cell.length_b   1.000
_cell.length_c   1.000
_cell.angle_alpha   90.00
_cell.angle_beta   90.00
_cell.angle_gamma   90.00
#
_symmetry.space_group_name_H-M   'P 1'
#
loop_
_entity.id
_entity.type
_entity.pdbx_description
1 polymer ?
#
loop_
_entity_poly.entity_id
_entity_poly.type
_entity_poly.pdbx_seq_one_letter_code
_entity_poly.pdbx_strand_id
1 'polypeptide(L)'
;MRQMSGKKRVVMTGISSLLVAGLVVGNIEYATHTYRYDSKVQAMAANNKVVEQTASFASSKKKSTVSKEETVYATLDANGGVTDVIVSDWLKNSGQVDSVKDSSTLKDITNTKGNEKFTQSGDSLTWDTSKSDIYYQGTAEKSELPVGMQITYKLDGEEVSPKDIVGKSGKLEMTIKYSNTSKKQVTVAGEKKDIYTPFLMATGMILPVDKFDNIDIDNGKVLSEGENNIVIAYGMPGLSESLDLKNVDLGDDVDVDTDELNDKITDSVKITADVKDFSMSQTYTVATADLFKDIDIDRVDDLDKLDDKIDDMKDAGEQLVDGTKSLKDGLNTLNKNFATYAKGIKSANKGAKALNKGAKSLKKGTNAYTKGTDQLLKGVNSYVKGAKSLGQGVNSYADGAKQIADGLNTLDKSTKTFPKQYKTFGDGVQTFVGAVSKLMTEENMKQLTDGTAALKAGVKSVDDGVGQLQAGMKQVNGLVENALQQQNELKALLANDSLTAEQKAAVKEALTALSSVDIVTNGKADGEYDKDGKADLAAGLASIKAATDTKSKEQNLYNGAAALDTTAQTMSGYAAQLRGSATQLLDGEKTVRDAITQISTNITKLSKGGKTLTANNKKLKSGAAAIVKNSSTITTNSKKLTKNSSVLRKGVKQLAAGTKSLFAGTKQLDKATGTVSSGISKLYKGSDKLNDGMNTFKKDAIDKLATTITDVTDGLDGTIDRIKGIQKASEDYQSFSGIDNDMNGSVKFVLSTQEVKKDE
;
A
#
# COMPACT_ATOMS: atom_id res chain seq x y z
N MET A 1 -13.29 43.09 -19.66
CA MET A 1 -14.08 44.30 -19.34
C MET A 1 -14.09 45.40 -20.42
N ARG A 2 -13.25 45.39 -21.47
CA ARG A 2 -13.27 46.45 -22.52
C ARG A 2 -14.13 46.17 -23.78
N GLN A 3 -14.88 45.06 -23.85
CA GLN A 3 -15.67 44.70 -25.04
C GLN A 3 -17.20 44.73 -24.84
N MET A 4 -17.71 45.11 -23.66
CA MET A 4 -19.17 45.12 -23.43
C MET A 4 -19.88 46.43 -23.81
N SER A 5 -19.18 47.56 -23.99
CA SER A 5 -19.85 48.82 -24.37
C SER A 5 -20.38 48.83 -25.81
N GLY A 6 -19.79 48.03 -26.71
CA GLY A 6 -20.23 47.96 -28.11
C GLY A 6 -21.47 47.08 -28.34
N LYS A 7 -21.80 46.17 -27.41
CA LYS A 7 -22.92 45.23 -27.56
C LYS A 7 -24.26 45.79 -27.08
N LYS A 8 -24.25 46.69 -26.08
CA LYS A 8 -25.46 47.41 -25.63
C LYS A 8 -26.15 48.13 -26.79
N ARG A 9 -25.38 48.70 -27.73
CA ARG A 9 -25.93 49.41 -28.90
C ARG A 9 -26.67 48.51 -29.90
N VAL A 10 -26.28 47.26 -30.08
CA VAL A 10 -26.77 46.43 -31.21
C VAL A 10 -28.18 45.89 -30.97
N VAL A 11 -28.54 45.55 -29.73
CA VAL A 11 -29.91 45.13 -29.38
C VAL A 11 -30.84 46.36 -29.36
N MET A 12 -30.36 47.50 -28.86
CA MET A 12 -31.10 48.77 -28.85
C MET A 12 -31.50 49.22 -30.26
N THR A 13 -30.60 49.18 -31.25
CA THR A 13 -30.93 49.64 -32.61
C THR A 13 -31.96 48.74 -33.32
N GLY A 14 -32.01 47.45 -32.96
CA GLY A 14 -32.92 46.47 -33.58
C GLY A 14 -34.36 46.61 -33.14
N ILE A 15 -34.63 46.97 -31.88
CA ILE A 15 -35.99 47.07 -31.34
C ILE A 15 -36.60 48.44 -31.66
N SER A 16 -35.83 49.53 -31.54
CA SER A 16 -36.31 50.89 -31.85
C SER A 16 -36.66 51.08 -33.32
N SER A 17 -36.02 50.34 -34.24
CA SER A 17 -36.31 50.39 -35.67
C SER A 17 -37.58 49.63 -36.07
N LEU A 18 -38.11 48.76 -35.19
CA LEU A 18 -39.14 47.78 -35.56
C LEU A 18 -40.58 48.22 -35.24
N LEU A 19 -40.83 49.07 -34.24
CA LEU A 19 -42.20 49.18 -33.68
C LEU A 19 -42.95 50.50 -33.93
N VAL A 20 -42.29 51.65 -34.04
CA VAL A 20 -43.02 52.94 -34.17
C VAL A 20 -42.57 53.75 -35.37
N ALA A 21 -41.24 53.85 -35.59
CA ALA A 21 -40.70 54.58 -36.74
C ALA A 21 -40.98 53.86 -38.07
N GLY A 22 -40.83 52.52 -38.13
CA GLY A 22 -41.00 51.75 -39.36
C GLY A 22 -42.44 51.71 -39.89
N LEU A 23 -43.44 51.66 -39.00
CA LEU A 23 -44.86 51.56 -39.37
C LEU A 23 -45.48 52.93 -39.69
N VAL A 24 -45.05 54.01 -39.04
CA VAL A 24 -45.61 55.36 -39.26
C VAL A 24 -44.78 56.16 -40.26
N VAL A 25 -43.45 56.25 -40.06
CA VAL A 25 -42.56 57.06 -40.93
C VAL A 25 -42.32 56.37 -42.26
N GLY A 26 -42.21 55.04 -42.27
CA GLY A 26 -42.04 54.25 -43.50
C GLY A 26 -43.21 54.40 -44.48
N ASN A 27 -44.45 54.47 -43.99
CA ASN A 27 -45.63 54.70 -44.83
C ASN A 27 -45.73 56.15 -45.33
N ILE A 28 -45.29 57.14 -44.55
CA ILE A 28 -45.27 58.56 -44.95
C ILE A 28 -44.15 58.84 -45.98
N GLU A 29 -42.95 58.28 -45.78
CA GLU A 29 -41.85 58.37 -46.76
C GLU A 29 -42.16 57.60 -48.05
N TYR A 30 -42.83 56.45 -47.97
CA TYR A 30 -43.24 55.68 -49.15
C TYR A 30 -44.35 56.39 -49.96
N ALA A 31 -45.33 57.01 -49.28
CA ALA A 31 -46.38 57.82 -49.91
C ALA A 31 -45.82 59.09 -50.58
N THR A 32 -44.77 59.70 -50.01
CA THR A 32 -44.10 60.87 -50.61
C THR A 32 -43.07 60.50 -51.69
N HIS A 33 -42.51 59.29 -51.68
CA HIS A 33 -41.62 58.80 -52.75
C HIS A 33 -42.35 58.35 -54.02
N THR A 34 -43.58 57.84 -53.91
CA THR A 34 -44.39 57.38 -55.07
C THR A 34 -44.89 58.51 -55.97
N TYR A 35 -44.75 59.78 -55.56
CA TYR A 35 -45.00 60.96 -56.42
C TYR A 35 -43.89 61.25 -57.46
N ARG A 36 -42.83 60.44 -57.52
CA ARG A 36 -41.75 60.57 -58.50
C ARG A 36 -41.79 59.48 -59.56
N TYR A 37 -42.90 59.30 -60.28
CA TYR A 37 -42.90 58.60 -61.58
C TYR A 37 -44.23 58.78 -62.35
N ASP A 38 -44.37 59.86 -63.12
CA ASP A 38 -44.56 59.78 -64.57
C ASP A 38 -44.51 61.18 -65.21
N SER A 39 -43.74 61.30 -66.26
CA SER A 39 -43.43 62.53 -66.99
C SER A 39 -44.54 62.88 -67.99
N LYS A 40 -45.36 63.89 -67.66
CA LYS A 40 -45.94 64.90 -68.58
C LYS A 40 -46.83 65.89 -67.80
N VAL A 41 -46.19 66.77 -67.03
CA VAL A 41 -46.81 67.99 -66.49
C VAL A 41 -46.87 69.04 -67.62
N GLN A 42 -47.72 68.78 -68.60
CA GLN A 42 -48.24 69.78 -69.55
C GLN A 42 -49.76 69.72 -69.47
N ALA A 43 -50.32 70.12 -68.33
CA ALA A 43 -51.75 70.41 -68.16
C ALA A 43 -52.07 71.12 -66.82
N MET A 44 -51.11 71.81 -66.18
CA MET A 44 -51.43 72.78 -65.11
C MET A 44 -51.85 74.11 -65.76
N ALA A 45 -52.93 74.06 -66.52
CA ALA A 45 -53.60 75.20 -67.10
C ALA A 45 -55.07 74.84 -67.36
N ALA A 46 -55.78 74.42 -66.32
CA ALA A 46 -57.23 74.49 -66.18
C ALA A 46 -57.61 73.90 -64.81
N ASN A 47 -58.40 74.65 -64.04
CA ASN A 47 -58.89 74.31 -62.70
C ASN A 47 -59.27 72.82 -62.46
N ASN A 48 -59.10 72.38 -61.20
CA ASN A 48 -59.70 71.22 -60.52
C ASN A 48 -59.02 69.82 -60.46
N LYS A 49 -57.83 69.55 -61.01
CA LYS A 49 -57.29 68.16 -61.01
C LYS A 49 -56.31 67.74 -59.89
N VAL A 50 -55.81 68.67 -59.07
CA VAL A 50 -54.85 68.34 -57.98
C VAL A 50 -55.53 67.63 -56.79
N VAL A 51 -56.86 67.74 -56.67
CA VAL A 51 -57.65 67.13 -55.58
C VAL A 51 -58.06 65.67 -55.88
N GLU A 52 -58.00 65.23 -57.15
CA GLU A 52 -58.44 63.88 -57.55
C GLU A 52 -57.33 62.82 -57.52
N GLN A 53 -56.06 63.18 -57.78
CA GLN A 53 -54.96 62.19 -57.81
C GLN A 53 -54.31 61.92 -56.45
N THR A 54 -54.50 62.78 -55.46
CA THR A 54 -54.23 62.50 -54.03
C THR A 54 -55.28 61.58 -53.40
N ALA A 55 -56.44 61.40 -54.05
CA ALA A 55 -57.56 60.63 -53.52
C ALA A 55 -57.53 59.12 -53.86
N SER A 56 -56.56 58.62 -54.62
CA SER A 56 -56.43 57.17 -54.90
C SER A 56 -55.52 56.48 -53.87
N PHE A 57 -55.85 56.60 -52.60
CA PHE A 57 -55.21 55.87 -51.50
C PHE A 57 -56.26 55.34 -50.51
N ALA A 58 -57.34 54.73 -51.00
CA ALA A 58 -58.24 53.94 -50.16
C ALA A 58 -59.17 53.09 -51.04
N SER A 59 -58.80 51.84 -51.32
CA SER A 59 -59.76 50.86 -51.82
C SER A 59 -59.25 49.44 -51.63
N SER A 60 -59.24 48.99 -50.37
CA SER A 60 -59.37 47.56 -50.11
C SER A 60 -60.03 47.35 -48.77
N LYS A 61 -61.36 47.24 -48.73
CA LYS A 61 -62.02 46.44 -47.69
C LYS A 61 -63.45 46.04 -48.08
N LYS A 62 -63.84 44.91 -47.48
CA LYS A 62 -65.09 44.12 -47.54
C LYS A 62 -66.29 44.79 -48.23
N LYS A 63 -66.94 44.01 -49.12
CA LYS A 63 -68.26 44.27 -49.72
C LYS A 63 -69.33 44.58 -48.65
N SER A 64 -69.53 45.86 -48.35
CA SER A 64 -70.87 46.37 -48.05
C SER A 64 -71.58 46.57 -49.39
N THR A 65 -72.91 46.40 -49.42
CA THR A 65 -73.70 46.55 -50.66
C THR A 65 -73.78 48.01 -51.14
N VAL A 66 -73.55 48.97 -50.23
CA VAL A 66 -73.53 50.41 -50.47
C VAL A 66 -72.42 51.05 -49.64
N SER A 67 -71.76 52.09 -50.14
CA SER A 67 -70.74 52.88 -49.40
C SER A 67 -70.94 54.38 -49.61
N LYS A 68 -70.50 55.20 -48.65
CA LYS A 68 -70.58 56.66 -48.70
C LYS A 68 -69.18 57.28 -48.81
N GLU A 69 -68.95 58.07 -49.85
CA GLU A 69 -67.76 58.93 -49.95
C GLU A 69 -68.16 60.37 -49.74
N GLU A 70 -67.64 60.96 -48.67
CA GLU A 70 -67.97 62.31 -48.26
C GLU A 70 -66.76 63.23 -48.47
N THR A 71 -67.01 64.37 -49.13
CA THR A 71 -66.03 65.44 -49.27
C THR A 71 -66.56 66.72 -48.64
N VAL A 72 -65.93 67.14 -47.57
CA VAL A 72 -66.26 68.37 -46.84
C VAL A 72 -65.40 69.51 -47.38
N TYR A 73 -65.98 70.39 -48.18
CA TYR A 73 -65.34 71.60 -48.68
C TYR A 73 -65.53 72.75 -47.68
N ALA A 74 -64.43 73.22 -47.09
CA ALA A 74 -64.44 74.38 -46.21
C ALA A 74 -63.73 75.55 -46.91
N THR A 75 -64.45 76.63 -47.18
CA THR A 75 -63.83 77.88 -47.65
C THR A 75 -63.38 78.68 -46.44
N LEU A 76 -62.13 79.13 -46.46
CA LEU A 76 -61.48 79.86 -45.39
C LEU A 76 -61.13 81.27 -45.86
N ASP A 77 -61.16 82.24 -44.95
CA ASP A 77 -60.49 83.52 -45.16
C ASP A 77 -58.96 83.36 -45.22
N ALA A 78 -58.25 84.43 -45.54
CA ALA A 78 -56.79 84.43 -45.70
C ALA A 78 -55.99 84.07 -44.41
N ASN A 79 -56.62 84.08 -43.23
CA ASN A 79 -56.04 83.66 -41.96
C ASN A 79 -56.41 82.22 -41.59
N GLY A 80 -57.36 81.58 -42.28
CA GLY A 80 -57.89 80.27 -41.91
C GLY A 80 -59.21 80.30 -41.13
N GLY A 81 -59.91 81.43 -41.09
CA GLY A 81 -61.26 81.53 -40.53
C GLY A 81 -62.31 80.94 -41.47
N VAL A 82 -63.14 79.99 -41.01
CA VAL A 82 -64.14 79.31 -41.86
C VAL A 82 -65.26 80.27 -42.28
N THR A 83 -65.39 80.51 -43.58
CA THR A 83 -66.43 81.37 -44.15
C THR A 83 -67.63 80.58 -44.65
N ASP A 84 -67.43 79.38 -45.18
CA ASP A 84 -68.49 78.53 -45.74
C ASP A 84 -68.11 77.05 -45.64
N VAL A 85 -69.11 76.17 -45.44
CA VAL A 85 -68.91 74.71 -45.38
C VAL A 85 -69.97 74.03 -46.21
N ILE A 86 -69.50 73.35 -47.24
CA ILE A 86 -70.30 72.56 -48.17
C ILE A 86 -69.85 71.12 -48.07
N VAL A 87 -70.78 70.22 -47.86
CA VAL A 87 -70.51 68.79 -47.84
C VAL A 87 -71.10 68.17 -49.08
N SER A 88 -70.27 67.44 -49.82
CA SER A 88 -70.65 66.66 -50.99
C SER A 88 -70.58 65.19 -50.65
N ASP A 89 -71.71 64.53 -50.70
CA ASP A 89 -71.85 63.10 -50.44
C ASP A 89 -72.08 62.33 -51.73
N TRP A 90 -71.33 61.25 -51.88
CA TRP A 90 -71.50 60.26 -52.94
C TRP A 90 -71.86 58.91 -52.32
N LEU A 91 -73.13 58.54 -52.43
CA LEU A 91 -73.61 57.20 -52.09
C LEU A 91 -73.40 56.27 -53.28
N LYS A 92 -72.41 55.40 -53.18
CA LYS A 92 -72.10 54.36 -54.17
C LYS A 92 -73.02 53.18 -53.96
N ASN A 93 -73.99 53.04 -54.85
CA ASN A 93 -74.98 51.97 -54.80
C ASN A 93 -74.66 50.84 -55.79
N SER A 94 -73.74 51.05 -56.75
CA SER A 94 -73.17 49.99 -57.61
C SER A 94 -74.18 49.00 -58.21
N GLY A 95 -75.42 49.44 -58.48
CA GLY A 95 -76.46 48.60 -59.05
C GLY A 95 -77.23 47.69 -58.06
N GLN A 96 -77.01 47.78 -56.75
CA GLN A 96 -77.37 46.72 -55.80
C GLN A 96 -78.77 46.84 -55.20
N VAL A 97 -79.18 48.03 -54.74
CA VAL A 97 -80.47 48.22 -54.05
C VAL A 97 -81.32 49.33 -54.68
N ASP A 98 -82.64 49.17 -54.68
CA ASP A 98 -83.56 50.17 -55.25
C ASP A 98 -83.69 51.41 -54.35
N SER A 99 -83.54 51.25 -53.03
CA SER A 99 -83.55 52.34 -52.05
C SER A 99 -82.37 52.23 -51.09
N VAL A 100 -81.74 53.37 -50.82
CA VAL A 100 -80.60 53.49 -49.89
C VAL A 100 -81.04 54.31 -48.68
N LYS A 101 -80.81 53.77 -47.49
CA LYS A 101 -80.90 54.53 -46.25
C LYS A 101 -79.56 55.21 -46.00
N ASP A 102 -79.61 56.44 -45.57
CA ASP A 102 -78.44 57.20 -45.16
C ASP A 102 -78.78 58.03 -43.92
N SER A 103 -77.76 58.57 -43.26
CA SER A 103 -77.93 59.57 -42.22
C SER A 103 -77.13 60.82 -42.57
N SER A 104 -77.72 62.00 -42.36
CA SER A 104 -77.05 63.27 -42.60
C SER A 104 -77.63 64.36 -41.71
N THR A 105 -76.74 65.11 -41.09
CA THR A 105 -77.00 66.33 -40.30
C THR A 105 -77.01 67.59 -41.16
N LEU A 106 -76.78 67.47 -42.48
CA LEU A 106 -76.69 68.59 -43.39
C LEU A 106 -78.03 69.32 -43.56
N LYS A 107 -77.93 70.62 -43.78
CA LYS A 107 -79.05 71.50 -44.13
C LYS A 107 -79.05 71.76 -45.64
N ASP A 108 -80.20 72.17 -46.17
CA ASP A 108 -80.38 72.55 -47.59
C ASP A 108 -79.94 71.45 -48.60
N ILE A 109 -80.22 70.19 -48.26
CA ILE A 109 -79.80 69.03 -49.05
C ILE A 109 -80.41 69.07 -50.45
N THR A 110 -79.54 69.02 -51.46
CA THR A 110 -79.89 69.05 -52.87
C THR A 110 -79.23 67.89 -53.61
N ASN A 111 -79.99 67.18 -54.45
CA ASN A 111 -79.43 66.22 -55.40
C ASN A 111 -78.67 66.98 -56.49
N THR A 112 -77.37 66.76 -56.60
CA THR A 112 -76.49 67.49 -57.54
C THR A 112 -76.33 66.78 -58.88
N LYS A 113 -76.72 65.50 -58.97
CA LYS A 113 -76.58 64.70 -60.19
C LYS A 113 -77.70 63.67 -60.30
N GLY A 114 -78.67 63.96 -61.17
CA GLY A 114 -79.82 63.09 -61.45
C GLY A 114 -81.14 63.74 -61.04
N ASN A 115 -82.22 62.95 -61.01
CA ASN A 115 -83.59 63.39 -60.68
C ASN A 115 -84.22 62.57 -59.54
N GLU A 116 -83.42 61.74 -58.88
CA GLU A 116 -83.80 60.87 -57.76
C GLU A 116 -84.30 61.71 -56.59
N LYS A 117 -85.37 61.23 -55.94
CA LYS A 117 -86.02 61.91 -54.82
C LYS A 117 -85.63 61.26 -53.50
N PHE A 118 -85.60 62.05 -52.43
CA PHE A 118 -85.40 61.55 -51.08
C PHE A 118 -86.52 61.98 -50.14
N THR A 119 -86.68 61.21 -49.07
CA THR A 119 -87.45 61.59 -47.89
C THR A 119 -86.52 61.78 -46.72
N GLN A 120 -86.80 62.79 -45.88
CA GLN A 120 -86.01 63.10 -44.70
C GLN A 120 -86.90 63.11 -43.45
N SER A 121 -86.44 62.43 -42.40
CA SER A 121 -87.07 62.42 -41.07
C SER A 121 -85.99 62.55 -40.01
N GLY A 122 -85.86 63.74 -39.43
CA GLY A 122 -84.69 64.08 -38.62
C GLY A 122 -83.40 63.94 -39.45
N ASP A 123 -82.41 63.28 -38.87
CA ASP A 123 -81.11 63.04 -39.53
C ASP A 123 -81.12 61.80 -40.42
N SER A 124 -82.27 61.13 -40.61
CA SER A 124 -82.37 59.96 -41.47
C SER A 124 -82.88 60.35 -42.86
N LEU A 125 -82.15 59.92 -43.88
CA LEU A 125 -82.45 60.09 -45.29
C LEU A 125 -82.81 58.74 -45.91
N THR A 126 -83.82 58.71 -46.76
CA THR A 126 -84.10 57.55 -47.62
C THR A 126 -84.18 58.02 -49.06
N TRP A 127 -83.21 57.56 -49.85
CA TRP A 127 -83.11 57.85 -51.28
C TRP A 127 -83.81 56.75 -52.08
N ASP A 128 -84.67 57.15 -53.03
CA ASP A 128 -85.13 56.26 -54.09
C ASP A 128 -84.12 56.32 -55.24
N THR A 129 -83.25 55.33 -55.28
CA THR A 129 -82.04 55.35 -56.10
C THR A 129 -82.22 54.64 -57.43
N SER A 130 -83.21 53.76 -57.56
CA SER A 130 -83.37 52.88 -58.72
C SER A 130 -82.05 52.22 -59.15
N LYS A 131 -81.24 51.79 -58.16
CA LYS A 131 -79.91 51.17 -58.32
C LYS A 131 -78.78 52.09 -58.79
N SER A 132 -79.03 53.39 -58.94
CA SER A 132 -78.03 54.39 -59.30
C SER A 132 -77.30 54.91 -58.08
N ASP A 133 -76.11 55.46 -58.31
CA ASP A 133 -75.39 56.23 -57.30
C ASP A 133 -76.12 57.56 -57.05
N ILE A 134 -76.06 58.03 -55.81
CA ILE A 134 -76.60 59.34 -55.44
C ILE A 134 -75.45 60.29 -55.17
N TYR A 135 -75.55 61.50 -55.72
CA TYR A 135 -74.69 62.61 -55.39
C TYR A 135 -75.56 63.71 -54.81
N TYR A 136 -75.32 64.06 -53.57
CA TYR A 136 -76.05 65.14 -52.93
C TYR A 136 -75.10 66.07 -52.21
N GLN A 137 -75.56 67.31 -52.02
CA GLN A 137 -74.79 68.35 -51.38
C GLN A 137 -75.66 69.06 -50.36
N GLY A 138 -75.09 69.43 -49.23
CA GLY A 138 -75.74 70.25 -48.22
C GLY A 138 -74.75 71.17 -47.51
N THR A 139 -75.27 72.05 -46.67
CA THR A 139 -74.49 72.97 -45.84
C THR A 139 -74.36 72.40 -44.42
N ALA A 140 -73.20 72.65 -43.79
CA ALA A 140 -72.93 72.24 -42.41
C ALA A 140 -72.61 73.44 -41.52
N GLU A 141 -72.80 73.30 -40.21
CA GLU A 141 -72.45 74.34 -39.26
C GLU A 141 -70.92 74.44 -39.12
N LYS A 142 -70.40 75.67 -39.16
CA LYS A 142 -68.95 75.93 -39.14
C LYS A 142 -68.26 75.41 -37.88
N SER A 143 -68.96 75.43 -36.74
CA SER A 143 -68.44 75.00 -35.45
C SER A 143 -68.22 73.48 -35.35
N GLU A 144 -68.73 72.71 -36.31
CA GLU A 144 -68.69 71.25 -36.26
C GLU A 144 -67.44 70.67 -36.94
N LEU A 145 -66.69 71.47 -37.71
CA LEU A 145 -65.48 71.00 -38.40
C LEU A 145 -64.44 70.45 -37.40
N PRO A 146 -64.08 69.15 -37.50
CA PRO A 146 -63.16 68.51 -36.57
C PRO A 146 -61.71 68.86 -36.86
N VAL A 147 -61.43 69.39 -38.06
CA VAL A 147 -60.11 69.78 -38.53
C VAL A 147 -60.13 71.21 -39.03
N GLY A 148 -59.03 71.91 -38.82
CA GLY A 148 -58.86 73.29 -39.27
C GLY A 148 -57.42 73.59 -39.66
N MET A 149 -57.24 74.72 -40.33
CA MET A 149 -55.92 75.29 -40.55
C MET A 149 -55.93 76.78 -40.28
N GLN A 150 -54.81 77.30 -39.79
CA GLN A 150 -54.57 78.72 -39.60
C GLN A 150 -53.23 79.07 -40.25
N ILE A 151 -53.18 80.17 -40.99
CA ILE A 151 -51.93 80.68 -41.57
C ILE A 151 -51.60 82.00 -40.90
N THR A 152 -50.42 82.09 -40.30
CA THR A 152 -49.87 83.33 -39.76
C THR A 152 -48.64 83.75 -40.54
N TYR A 153 -48.46 85.06 -40.69
CA TYR A 153 -47.39 85.65 -41.49
C TYR A 153 -46.55 86.57 -40.60
N LYS A 154 -45.23 86.48 -40.73
CA LYS A 154 -44.31 87.49 -40.26
C LYS A 154 -43.46 87.98 -41.42
N LEU A 155 -43.29 89.30 -41.51
CA LEU A 155 -42.37 89.92 -42.46
C LEU A 155 -41.25 90.59 -41.68
N ASP A 156 -40.00 90.24 -41.99
CA ASP A 156 -38.80 90.73 -41.29
C ASP A 156 -38.86 90.54 -39.76
N GLY A 157 -39.54 89.48 -39.31
CA GLY A 157 -39.70 89.11 -37.90
C GLY A 157 -40.90 89.72 -37.19
N GLU A 158 -41.64 90.65 -37.81
CA GLU A 158 -42.86 91.24 -37.25
C GLU A 158 -44.11 90.57 -37.80
N GLU A 159 -45.07 90.26 -36.92
CA GLU A 159 -46.36 89.69 -37.32
C GLU A 159 -47.18 90.68 -38.16
N VAL A 160 -47.71 90.20 -39.28
CA VAL A 160 -48.39 91.03 -40.26
C VAL A 160 -49.67 90.33 -40.72
N SER A 161 -50.75 91.11 -40.89
CA SER A 161 -52.01 90.55 -41.38
C SER A 161 -51.93 90.25 -42.89
N PRO A 162 -52.75 89.33 -43.42
CA PRO A 162 -52.77 89.03 -44.84
C PRO A 162 -53.07 90.24 -45.73
N LYS A 163 -53.86 91.20 -45.23
CA LYS A 163 -54.15 92.44 -45.99
C LYS A 163 -52.96 93.39 -46.00
N ASP A 164 -52.22 93.46 -44.89
CA ASP A 164 -51.11 94.39 -44.72
C ASP A 164 -49.80 93.89 -45.33
N ILE A 165 -49.68 92.60 -45.65
CA ILE A 165 -48.49 92.03 -46.28
C ILE A 165 -48.51 92.20 -47.82
N VAL A 166 -49.68 92.38 -48.43
CA VAL A 166 -49.84 92.50 -49.90
C VAL A 166 -48.89 93.56 -50.47
N GLY A 167 -48.12 93.17 -51.48
CA GLY A 167 -47.18 94.02 -52.19
C GLY A 167 -45.91 94.40 -51.42
N LYS A 168 -45.76 93.96 -50.16
CA LYS A 168 -44.51 94.15 -49.40
C LYS A 168 -43.45 93.15 -49.83
N SER A 169 -42.19 93.51 -49.58
CA SER A 169 -41.01 92.70 -49.86
C SER A 169 -40.17 92.59 -48.59
N GLY A 170 -39.53 91.45 -48.35
CA GLY A 170 -38.78 91.18 -47.12
C GLY A 170 -38.68 89.68 -46.84
N LYS A 171 -38.20 89.32 -45.66
CA LYS A 171 -38.13 87.92 -45.22
C LYS A 171 -39.46 87.46 -44.65
N LEU A 172 -40.11 86.54 -45.34
CA LEU A 172 -41.35 85.93 -44.90
C LEU A 172 -41.04 84.72 -44.00
N GLU A 173 -41.70 84.67 -42.85
CA GLU A 173 -41.97 83.45 -42.10
C GLU A 173 -43.48 83.21 -42.13
N MET A 174 -43.91 82.14 -42.79
CA MET A 174 -45.29 81.68 -42.83
C MET A 174 -45.40 80.44 -41.95
N THR A 175 -46.35 80.44 -41.01
CA THR A 175 -46.63 79.26 -40.20
C THR A 175 -48.03 78.76 -40.49
N ILE A 176 -48.14 77.51 -40.93
CA ILE A 176 -49.39 76.79 -41.04
C ILE A 176 -49.58 76.01 -39.75
N LYS A 177 -50.64 76.30 -39.00
CA LYS A 177 -51.03 75.51 -37.84
C LYS A 177 -52.28 74.72 -38.17
N TYR A 178 -52.20 73.40 -38.04
CA TYR A 178 -53.34 72.50 -38.16
C TYR A 178 -53.98 72.28 -36.79
N SER A 179 -55.30 72.14 -36.76
CA SER A 179 -56.05 71.79 -35.56
C SER A 179 -56.85 70.52 -35.78
N ASN A 180 -57.03 69.76 -34.70
CA ASN A 180 -57.86 68.56 -34.66
C ASN A 180 -58.58 68.51 -33.32
N THR A 181 -59.90 68.39 -33.35
CA THR A 181 -60.74 68.29 -32.15
C THR A 181 -61.44 66.94 -32.04
N SER A 182 -61.25 66.04 -33.01
CA SER A 182 -61.82 64.70 -32.99
C SER A 182 -61.02 63.79 -32.06
N LYS A 183 -61.60 63.45 -30.91
CA LYS A 183 -61.01 62.54 -29.92
C LYS A 183 -61.93 61.36 -29.61
N LYS A 184 -61.33 60.26 -29.19
CA LYS A 184 -61.99 59.08 -28.63
C LYS A 184 -61.30 58.62 -27.36
N GLN A 185 -62.06 58.09 -26.41
CA GLN A 185 -61.46 57.43 -25.26
C GLN A 185 -61.07 55.99 -25.59
N VAL A 186 -59.80 55.66 -25.39
CA VAL A 186 -59.27 54.30 -25.51
C VAL A 186 -58.67 53.90 -24.16
N THR A 187 -58.81 52.63 -23.79
CA THR A 187 -58.14 52.07 -22.61
C THR A 187 -56.70 51.75 -22.99
N VAL A 188 -55.74 52.36 -22.30
CA VAL A 188 -54.30 52.14 -22.46
C VAL A 188 -53.77 51.73 -21.09
N ALA A 189 -53.16 50.55 -20.97
CA ALA A 189 -52.63 50.05 -19.70
C ALA A 189 -53.64 50.15 -18.52
N GLY A 190 -54.94 49.93 -18.80
CA GLY A 190 -56.03 49.98 -17.81
C GLY A 190 -56.61 51.36 -17.51
N GLU A 191 -56.03 52.46 -18.02
CA GLU A 191 -56.55 53.82 -17.87
C GLU A 191 -57.22 54.33 -19.14
N LYS A 192 -58.27 55.15 -19.01
CA LYS A 192 -58.90 55.81 -20.17
C LYS A 192 -58.08 57.03 -20.58
N LYS A 193 -57.59 57.05 -21.82
CA LYS A 193 -56.86 58.17 -22.44
C LYS A 193 -57.61 58.67 -23.67
N ASP A 194 -57.52 59.96 -23.93
CA ASP A 194 -58.04 60.54 -25.16
C ASP A 194 -57.04 60.32 -26.30
N ILE A 195 -57.50 59.71 -27.39
CA ILE A 195 -56.77 59.47 -28.63
C ILE A 195 -57.44 60.27 -29.73
N TYR A 196 -56.67 61.06 -30.46
CA TYR A 196 -57.20 61.83 -31.59
C TYR A 196 -57.41 60.92 -32.80
N THR A 197 -58.47 61.19 -33.55
CA THR A 197 -58.61 60.64 -34.89
C THR A 197 -57.42 61.14 -35.73
N PRO A 198 -56.60 60.27 -36.33
CA PRO A 198 -55.32 60.66 -36.88
C PRO A 198 -55.46 61.26 -38.28
N PHE A 199 -55.89 62.52 -38.36
CA PHE A 199 -55.96 63.24 -39.63
C PHE A 199 -54.57 63.60 -40.14
N LEU A 200 -54.24 63.13 -41.34
CA LEU A 200 -53.16 63.70 -42.14
C LEU A 200 -53.69 64.94 -42.83
N MET A 201 -53.13 66.09 -42.49
CA MET A 201 -53.38 67.38 -43.12
C MET A 201 -52.27 67.64 -44.12
N ALA A 202 -52.59 67.80 -45.40
CA ALA A 202 -51.62 68.08 -46.46
C ALA A 202 -52.02 69.36 -47.20
N THR A 203 -51.25 70.43 -47.04
CA THR A 203 -51.46 71.72 -47.71
C THR A 203 -50.56 71.84 -48.94
N GLY A 204 -51.17 72.06 -50.10
CA GLY A 204 -50.51 72.50 -51.32
C GLY A 204 -50.65 74.01 -51.51
N MET A 205 -49.54 74.67 -51.84
CA MET A 205 -49.51 76.07 -52.25
C MET A 205 -48.62 76.26 -53.48
N ILE A 206 -48.99 77.24 -54.30
CA ILE A 206 -48.24 77.63 -55.50
C ILE A 206 -47.67 79.03 -55.23
N LEU A 207 -46.35 79.13 -55.22
CA LEU A 207 -45.59 80.35 -54.95
C LEU A 207 -44.83 80.76 -56.22
N PRO A 208 -45.18 81.88 -56.87
CA PRO A 208 -44.52 82.33 -58.10
C PRO A 208 -43.02 82.60 -57.91
N VAL A 209 -42.16 82.13 -58.83
CA VAL A 209 -40.68 82.24 -58.69
C VAL A 209 -40.16 83.68 -58.79
N ASP A 210 -40.92 84.57 -59.43
CA ASP A 210 -40.60 85.99 -59.53
C ASP A 210 -40.88 86.75 -58.23
N LYS A 211 -41.73 86.17 -57.36
CA LYS A 211 -42.16 86.75 -56.07
C LYS A 211 -41.54 86.07 -54.85
N PHE A 212 -41.25 84.77 -54.90
CA PHE A 212 -40.73 83.98 -53.78
C PHE A 212 -39.41 83.30 -54.15
N ASP A 213 -38.35 83.62 -53.43
CA ASP A 213 -37.01 83.05 -53.57
C ASP A 213 -36.54 82.43 -52.24
N ASN A 214 -35.52 81.57 -52.26
CA ASN A 214 -34.95 80.91 -51.07
C ASN A 214 -35.98 80.26 -50.13
N ILE A 215 -36.91 79.48 -50.70
CA ILE A 215 -37.98 78.83 -49.92
C ILE A 215 -37.43 77.63 -49.14
N ASP A 216 -37.62 77.62 -47.83
CA ASP A 216 -37.31 76.51 -46.93
C ASP A 216 -38.54 76.10 -46.11
N ILE A 217 -38.64 74.81 -45.77
CA ILE A 217 -39.78 74.22 -45.05
C ILE A 217 -39.30 73.20 -44.02
N ASP A 218 -39.79 73.30 -42.79
CA ASP A 218 -39.40 72.40 -41.70
C ASP A 218 -40.05 71.00 -41.80
N ASN A 219 -41.31 70.92 -42.24
CA ASN A 219 -42.01 69.66 -42.45
C ASN A 219 -42.85 69.68 -43.74
N GLY A 220 -42.22 69.24 -44.83
CA GLY A 220 -42.83 69.22 -46.14
C GLY A 220 -41.80 69.16 -47.26
N LYS A 221 -42.19 69.61 -48.45
CA LYS A 221 -41.32 69.59 -49.63
C LYS A 221 -41.59 70.76 -50.55
N VAL A 222 -40.52 71.35 -51.07
CA VAL A 222 -40.57 72.35 -52.15
C VAL A 222 -40.17 71.68 -53.46
N LEU A 223 -40.95 71.93 -54.51
CA LEU A 223 -40.73 71.46 -55.87
C LEU A 223 -40.75 72.67 -56.81
N SER A 224 -39.74 72.82 -57.67
CA SER A 224 -39.69 73.93 -58.63
C SER A 224 -40.19 73.45 -60.01
N GLU A 225 -41.20 74.14 -60.55
CA GLU A 225 -41.81 73.86 -61.86
C GLU A 225 -41.58 75.01 -62.86
N GLY A 226 -40.36 75.55 -62.89
CA GLY A 226 -39.93 76.56 -63.87
C GLY A 226 -40.43 77.97 -63.55
N GLU A 227 -41.74 78.22 -63.67
CA GLU A 227 -42.36 79.54 -63.40
C GLU A 227 -43.01 79.62 -62.00
N ASN A 228 -43.24 78.49 -61.34
CA ASN A 228 -43.80 78.42 -59.98
C ASN A 228 -43.02 77.44 -59.08
N ASN A 229 -42.99 77.71 -57.78
CA ASN A 229 -42.62 76.76 -56.74
C ASN A 229 -43.87 76.15 -56.12
N ILE A 230 -43.99 74.83 -56.13
CA ILE A 230 -45.04 74.10 -55.41
C ILE A 230 -44.50 73.70 -54.05
N VAL A 231 -45.15 74.16 -52.99
CA VAL A 231 -44.84 73.73 -51.62
C VAL A 231 -45.94 72.80 -51.14
N ILE A 232 -45.54 71.64 -50.64
CA ILE A 232 -46.40 70.64 -50.02
C ILE A 232 -46.00 70.56 -48.55
N ALA A 233 -46.82 71.14 -47.68
CA ALA A 233 -46.70 71.03 -46.23
C ALA A 233 -47.60 69.89 -45.74
N TYR A 234 -47.17 69.16 -44.70
CA TYR A 234 -48.06 68.19 -44.06
C TYR A 234 -47.90 68.17 -42.54
N GLY A 235 -48.96 67.77 -41.84
CA GLY A 235 -48.98 67.65 -40.38
C GLY A 235 -50.06 66.68 -39.92
N MET A 236 -49.91 66.19 -38.69
CA MET A 236 -50.83 65.24 -38.07
C MET A 236 -51.24 65.74 -36.69
N PRO A 237 -52.11 66.76 -36.62
CA PRO A 237 -52.52 67.38 -35.37
C PRO A 237 -53.11 66.36 -34.38
N GLY A 238 -52.55 66.33 -33.17
CA GLY A 238 -52.97 65.43 -32.08
C GLY A 238 -52.32 64.03 -32.08
N LEU A 239 -51.54 63.66 -33.11
CA LEU A 239 -50.93 62.32 -33.18
C LEU A 239 -49.79 62.13 -32.17
N SER A 240 -48.92 63.14 -32.00
CA SER A 240 -47.85 63.12 -30.99
C SER A 240 -48.41 62.96 -29.56
N GLU A 241 -49.48 63.69 -29.23
CA GLU A 241 -50.17 63.59 -27.93
C GLU A 241 -50.80 62.20 -27.73
N SER A 242 -51.37 61.63 -28.80
CA SER A 242 -51.99 60.29 -28.75
C SER A 242 -50.97 59.18 -28.51
N LEU A 243 -49.79 59.29 -29.13
CA LEU A 243 -48.69 58.32 -29.01
C LEU A 243 -47.90 58.45 -27.71
N ASP A 244 -47.82 59.65 -27.12
CA ASP A 244 -47.17 59.92 -25.83
C ASP A 244 -45.71 59.42 -25.74
N LEU A 245 -44.98 59.59 -26.84
CA LEU A 245 -43.63 59.02 -27.03
C LEU A 245 -42.59 59.55 -26.03
N LYS A 246 -42.84 60.70 -25.40
CA LYS A 246 -41.94 61.32 -24.42
C LYS A 246 -41.97 60.65 -23.04
N ASN A 247 -43.02 59.89 -22.75
CA ASN A 247 -43.22 59.24 -21.46
C ASN A 247 -43.04 57.72 -21.54
N VAL A 248 -42.43 57.21 -22.62
CA VAL A 248 -42.11 55.79 -22.78
C VAL A 248 -40.87 55.48 -21.94
N ASP A 249 -41.04 54.64 -20.94
CA ASP A 249 -39.96 54.13 -20.09
C ASP A 249 -39.57 52.74 -20.57
N LEU A 250 -38.34 52.59 -21.08
CA LEU A 250 -37.79 51.30 -21.55
C LEU A 250 -36.76 50.72 -20.56
N GLY A 251 -36.74 51.26 -19.33
CA GLY A 251 -35.80 50.93 -18.28
C GLY A 251 -34.45 51.64 -18.41
N ASP A 252 -33.68 51.63 -17.31
CA ASP A 252 -32.41 52.38 -17.14
C ASP A 252 -31.30 51.99 -18.15
N ASP A 253 -31.41 50.81 -18.76
CA ASP A 253 -30.36 50.23 -19.61
C ASP A 253 -30.58 50.50 -21.12
N VAL A 254 -31.71 51.09 -21.50
CA VAL A 254 -32.12 51.36 -22.88
C VAL A 254 -32.46 52.84 -23.05
N ASP A 255 -31.72 53.50 -23.93
CA ASP A 255 -31.86 54.94 -24.22
C ASP A 255 -32.29 55.11 -25.67
N VAL A 256 -33.49 55.66 -25.88
CA VAL A 256 -34.07 55.91 -27.21
C VAL A 256 -34.37 57.39 -27.33
N ASP A 257 -33.83 58.01 -28.38
CA ASP A 257 -34.08 59.42 -28.70
C ASP A 257 -35.49 59.57 -29.28
N THR A 258 -36.48 59.75 -28.40
CA THR A 258 -37.88 59.93 -28.76
C THR A 258 -38.19 61.36 -29.21
N ASP A 259 -37.28 62.31 -28.99
CA ASP A 259 -37.44 63.71 -29.36
C ASP A 259 -37.37 63.90 -30.90
N GLU A 260 -36.41 63.27 -31.58
CA GLU A 260 -36.30 63.36 -33.06
C GLU A 260 -37.54 62.80 -33.79
N LEU A 261 -38.15 61.73 -33.24
CA LEU A 261 -39.36 61.14 -33.81
C LEU A 261 -40.59 62.03 -33.56
N ASN A 262 -40.64 62.66 -32.38
CA ASN A 262 -41.71 63.55 -32.01
C ASN A 262 -41.72 64.84 -32.86
N ASP A 263 -40.55 65.37 -33.21
CA ASP A 263 -40.42 66.58 -34.04
C ASP A 263 -40.98 66.42 -35.46
N LYS A 264 -40.99 65.20 -36.01
CA LYS A 264 -41.58 64.89 -37.33
C LYS A 264 -43.10 64.71 -37.29
N ILE A 265 -43.69 64.48 -36.11
CA ILE A 265 -45.13 64.33 -35.89
C ILE A 265 -45.66 65.65 -35.30
N THR A 266 -45.71 66.67 -36.15
CA THR A 266 -46.07 68.05 -35.78
C THR A 266 -47.51 68.41 -36.16
N ASP A 267 -48.08 69.37 -35.43
CA ASP A 267 -49.34 70.04 -35.73
C ASP A 267 -49.15 71.33 -36.54
N SER A 268 -47.91 71.75 -36.79
CA SER A 268 -47.59 72.99 -37.48
C SER A 268 -46.39 72.86 -38.40
N VAL A 269 -46.38 73.68 -39.45
CA VAL A 269 -45.34 73.72 -40.48
C VAL A 269 -44.91 75.16 -40.68
N LYS A 270 -43.60 75.41 -40.60
CA LYS A 270 -43.00 76.70 -40.88
C LYS A 270 -42.38 76.69 -42.28
N ILE A 271 -42.71 77.72 -43.04
CA ILE A 271 -42.17 78.00 -44.36
C ILE A 271 -41.47 79.37 -44.29
N THR A 272 -40.24 79.45 -44.73
CA THR A 272 -39.52 80.73 -44.85
C THR A 272 -39.18 81.01 -46.30
N ALA A 273 -39.23 82.27 -46.71
CA ALA A 273 -38.90 82.69 -48.07
C ALA A 273 -38.45 84.14 -48.10
N ASP A 274 -37.61 84.50 -49.07
CA ASP A 274 -37.37 85.89 -49.44
C ASP A 274 -38.46 86.31 -50.44
N VAL A 275 -39.25 87.34 -50.11
CA VAL A 275 -40.41 87.75 -50.91
C VAL A 275 -40.22 89.12 -51.55
N LYS A 276 -40.69 89.25 -52.80
CA LYS A 276 -40.86 90.51 -53.54
C LYS A 276 -42.31 90.65 -53.97
N ASP A 277 -42.90 91.82 -53.72
CA ASP A 277 -44.30 92.12 -54.11
C ASP A 277 -45.28 91.00 -53.71
N PHE A 278 -45.39 90.73 -52.40
CA PHE A 278 -46.13 89.59 -51.88
C PHE A 278 -47.55 89.52 -52.46
N SER A 279 -47.85 88.41 -53.11
CA SER A 279 -49.21 87.98 -53.44
C SER A 279 -49.25 86.46 -53.45
N MET A 280 -50.31 85.88 -52.92
CA MET A 280 -50.45 84.43 -52.79
C MET A 280 -51.79 83.97 -53.35
N SER A 281 -51.76 82.92 -54.16
CA SER A 281 -52.94 82.22 -54.62
C SER A 281 -53.60 81.45 -53.48
N GLN A 282 -54.81 80.92 -53.74
CA GLN A 282 -55.50 80.04 -52.79
C GLN A 282 -54.61 78.84 -52.41
N THR A 283 -54.61 78.48 -51.13
CA THR A 283 -53.97 77.25 -50.65
C THR A 283 -55.02 76.18 -50.48
N TYR A 284 -54.71 74.94 -50.84
CA TYR A 284 -55.61 73.80 -50.68
C TYR A 284 -55.05 72.82 -49.66
N THR A 285 -55.84 72.49 -48.65
CA THR A 285 -55.48 71.51 -47.63
C THR A 285 -56.42 70.33 -47.71
N VAL A 286 -55.87 69.14 -47.89
CA VAL A 286 -56.62 67.89 -47.80
C VAL A 286 -56.39 67.28 -46.43
N ALA A 287 -57.47 66.98 -45.71
CA ALA A 287 -57.43 66.20 -44.49
C ALA A 287 -58.05 64.82 -44.70
N THR A 288 -57.36 63.76 -44.27
CA THR A 288 -57.93 62.41 -44.27
C THR A 288 -57.48 61.62 -43.04
N ALA A 289 -58.39 60.84 -42.46
CA ALA A 289 -58.10 59.92 -41.38
C ALA A 289 -57.81 58.49 -41.88
N ASP A 290 -57.96 58.22 -43.17
CA ASP A 290 -57.95 56.84 -43.71
C ASP A 290 -56.56 56.18 -43.68
N LEU A 291 -55.49 56.97 -43.56
CA LEU A 291 -54.10 56.49 -43.62
C LEU A 291 -53.78 55.37 -42.62
N PHE A 292 -54.43 55.37 -41.45
CA PHE A 292 -54.10 54.46 -40.35
C PHE A 292 -54.99 53.20 -40.30
N LYS A 293 -55.98 53.05 -41.18
CA LYS A 293 -56.94 51.93 -41.16
C LYS A 293 -56.32 50.57 -41.48
N ASP A 294 -55.21 50.55 -42.23
CA ASP A 294 -54.62 49.32 -42.80
C ASP A 294 -53.23 48.98 -42.24
N ILE A 295 -52.85 49.55 -41.08
CA ILE A 295 -51.59 49.20 -40.42
C ILE A 295 -51.70 47.79 -39.77
N ASP A 296 -50.79 46.88 -40.13
CA ASP A 296 -50.71 45.52 -39.57
C ASP A 296 -50.03 45.55 -38.19
N ILE A 297 -50.84 45.64 -37.13
CA ILE A 297 -50.39 45.72 -35.72
C ILE A 297 -50.39 44.35 -35.02
N ASP A 298 -50.93 43.31 -35.65
CA ASP A 298 -50.99 41.95 -35.08
C ASP A 298 -49.59 41.31 -34.92
N ARG A 299 -48.60 41.76 -35.69
CA ARG A 299 -47.20 41.33 -35.58
C ARG A 299 -46.52 41.74 -34.26
N VAL A 300 -47.16 42.61 -33.49
CA VAL A 300 -46.66 43.12 -32.21
C VAL A 300 -46.95 42.13 -31.07
N ASP A 301 -47.98 41.29 -31.21
CA ASP A 301 -48.32 40.25 -30.23
C ASP A 301 -47.25 39.12 -30.16
N ASP A 302 -46.27 39.11 -31.06
CA ASP A 302 -45.11 38.20 -31.00
C ASP A 302 -44.06 38.63 -29.94
N LEU A 303 -44.19 39.81 -29.33
CA LEU A 303 -43.33 40.28 -28.24
C LEU A 303 -43.56 39.51 -26.94
N ASP A 304 -44.79 39.09 -26.64
CA ASP A 304 -45.08 38.26 -25.45
C ASP A 304 -44.37 36.89 -25.54
N LYS A 305 -44.31 36.32 -26.76
CA LYS A 305 -43.59 35.06 -27.01
C LYS A 305 -42.08 35.20 -26.83
N LEU A 306 -41.55 36.42 -26.90
CA LEU A 306 -40.13 36.69 -26.66
C LEU A 306 -39.80 36.56 -25.17
N ASP A 307 -40.69 37.01 -24.28
CA ASP A 307 -40.51 36.90 -22.82
C ASP A 307 -40.49 35.42 -22.38
N ASP A 308 -41.43 34.60 -22.88
CA ASP A 308 -41.44 33.14 -22.66
C ASP A 308 -40.10 32.48 -23.06
N LYS A 309 -39.53 32.89 -24.19
CA LYS A 309 -38.25 32.35 -24.70
C LYS A 309 -37.06 32.80 -23.87
N ILE A 310 -37.16 33.95 -23.22
CA ILE A 310 -36.15 34.47 -22.30
C ILE A 310 -36.19 33.74 -20.96
N ASP A 311 -37.38 33.37 -20.48
CA ASP A 311 -37.51 32.48 -19.32
C ASP A 311 -36.96 31.08 -19.61
N ASP A 312 -37.26 30.50 -20.77
CA ASP A 312 -36.61 29.24 -21.23
C ASP A 312 -35.07 29.34 -21.18
N MET A 313 -34.51 30.50 -21.55
CA MET A 313 -33.07 30.76 -21.51
C MET A 313 -32.52 30.86 -20.07
N LYS A 314 -33.26 31.48 -19.14
CA LYS A 314 -32.93 31.54 -17.71
C LYS A 314 -32.90 30.15 -17.09
N ASP A 315 -33.91 29.34 -17.37
CA ASP A 315 -34.02 27.96 -16.90
C ASP A 315 -32.87 27.09 -17.42
N ALA A 316 -32.56 27.20 -18.72
CA ALA A 316 -31.40 26.50 -19.30
C ALA A 316 -30.07 26.96 -18.67
N GLY A 317 -29.94 28.26 -18.35
CA GLY A 317 -28.81 28.81 -17.62
C GLY A 317 -28.67 28.25 -16.21
N GLU A 318 -29.78 28.08 -15.50
CA GLU A 318 -29.82 27.47 -14.17
C GLU A 318 -29.44 25.98 -14.22
N GLN A 319 -30.01 25.22 -15.17
CA GLN A 319 -29.64 23.81 -15.38
C GLN A 319 -28.15 23.64 -15.68
N LEU A 320 -27.55 24.56 -16.45
CA LEU A 320 -26.12 24.54 -16.72
C LEU A 320 -25.29 24.78 -15.46
N VAL A 321 -25.68 25.76 -14.63
CA VAL A 321 -25.06 26.00 -13.32
C VAL A 321 -25.14 24.75 -12.45
N ASP A 322 -26.33 24.16 -12.30
CA ASP A 322 -26.55 22.97 -11.48
C ASP A 322 -25.78 21.74 -11.99
N GLY A 323 -25.69 21.57 -13.31
CA GLY A 323 -24.87 20.54 -13.93
C GLY A 323 -23.38 20.70 -13.58
N THR A 324 -22.86 21.93 -13.64
CA THR A 324 -21.46 22.20 -13.28
C THR A 324 -21.19 22.06 -11.77
N LYS A 325 -22.16 22.39 -10.93
CA LYS A 325 -22.11 22.15 -9.47
C LYS A 325 -22.08 20.66 -9.16
N SER A 326 -22.94 19.87 -9.80
CA SER A 326 -22.98 18.42 -9.66
C SER A 326 -21.66 17.77 -10.08
N LEU A 327 -21.06 18.23 -11.19
CA LEU A 327 -19.73 17.79 -11.62
C LEU A 327 -18.65 18.11 -10.57
N LYS A 328 -18.63 19.35 -10.05
CA LYS A 328 -17.71 19.79 -8.98
C LYS A 328 -17.85 18.91 -7.73
N ASP A 329 -19.07 18.66 -7.28
CA ASP A 329 -19.34 17.86 -6.08
C ASP A 329 -18.99 16.38 -6.26
N GLY A 330 -19.26 15.82 -7.43
CA GLY A 330 -18.82 14.48 -7.82
C GLY A 330 -17.29 14.35 -7.80
N LEU A 331 -16.58 15.35 -8.33
CA LEU A 331 -15.11 15.37 -8.32
C LEU A 331 -14.53 15.61 -6.93
N ASN A 332 -15.21 16.37 -6.06
CA ASN A 332 -14.84 16.48 -4.65
C ASN A 332 -14.92 15.13 -3.94
N THR A 333 -16.01 14.40 -4.17
CA THR A 333 -16.23 13.06 -3.61
C THR A 333 -15.18 12.07 -4.11
N LEU A 334 -14.90 12.05 -5.42
CA LEU A 334 -13.82 11.26 -6.00
C LEU A 334 -12.46 11.61 -5.38
N ASN A 335 -12.15 12.90 -5.21
CA ASN A 335 -10.90 13.37 -4.61
C ASN A 335 -10.74 12.88 -3.16
N LYS A 336 -11.80 12.95 -2.34
CA LYS A 336 -11.82 12.44 -0.96
C LYS A 336 -11.62 10.93 -0.91
N ASN A 337 -12.36 10.18 -1.71
CA ASN A 337 -12.27 8.71 -1.75
C ASN A 337 -10.90 8.25 -2.24
N PHE A 338 -10.35 8.92 -3.25
CA PHE A 338 -9.04 8.60 -3.78
C PHE A 338 -7.91 8.95 -2.80
N ALA A 339 -8.06 9.99 -1.97
CA ALA A 339 -7.14 10.27 -0.88
C ALA A 339 -7.11 9.13 0.16
N THR A 340 -8.27 8.51 0.46
CA THR A 340 -8.35 7.32 1.31
C THR A 340 -7.67 6.12 0.67
N TYR A 341 -7.92 5.87 -0.62
CA TYR A 341 -7.21 4.83 -1.38
C TYR A 341 -5.69 5.03 -1.35
N ALA A 342 -5.21 6.27 -1.56
CA ALA A 342 -3.80 6.63 -1.49
C ALA A 342 -3.17 6.37 -0.12
N LYS A 343 -3.90 6.65 0.97
CA LYS A 343 -3.47 6.28 2.33
C LYS A 343 -3.35 4.76 2.49
N GLY A 344 -4.30 3.99 1.97
CA GLY A 344 -4.27 2.53 1.95
C GLY A 344 -3.04 1.97 1.23
N ILE A 345 -2.73 2.49 0.04
CA ILE A 345 -1.54 2.10 -0.72
C ILE A 345 -0.23 2.45 0.03
N LYS A 346 -0.15 3.61 0.68
CA LYS A 346 1.00 3.97 1.53
C LYS A 346 1.18 2.97 2.69
N SER A 347 0.08 2.56 3.33
CA SER A 347 0.11 1.55 4.38
C SER A 347 0.57 0.19 3.85
N ALA A 348 0.05 -0.25 2.69
CA ALA A 348 0.50 -1.47 2.03
C ALA A 348 2.00 -1.43 1.69
N ASN A 349 2.51 -0.29 1.19
CA ASN A 349 3.94 -0.11 0.92
C ASN A 349 4.79 -0.21 2.20
N LYS A 350 4.35 0.42 3.30
CA LYS A 350 5.02 0.30 4.61
C LYS A 350 5.04 -1.16 5.10
N GLY A 351 3.91 -1.87 4.98
CA GLY A 351 3.81 -3.30 5.31
C GLY A 351 4.76 -4.16 4.47
N ALA A 352 4.78 -3.97 3.15
CA ALA A 352 5.69 -4.68 2.25
C ALA A 352 7.17 -4.38 2.56
N LYS A 353 7.51 -3.14 2.95
CA LYS A 353 8.85 -2.76 3.41
C LYS A 353 9.24 -3.51 4.68
N ALA A 354 8.34 -3.58 5.66
CA ALA A 354 8.57 -4.29 6.91
C ALA A 354 8.74 -5.80 6.67
N LEU A 355 7.87 -6.39 5.86
CA LEU A 355 7.96 -7.81 5.48
C LEU A 355 9.27 -8.14 4.76
N ASN A 356 9.72 -7.30 3.81
CA ASN A 356 11.02 -7.44 3.15
C ASN A 356 12.20 -7.35 4.13
N LYS A 357 12.14 -6.44 5.12
CA LYS A 357 13.14 -6.39 6.20
C LYS A 357 13.13 -7.67 7.04
N GLY A 358 11.96 -8.15 7.44
CA GLY A 358 11.79 -9.41 8.18
C GLY A 358 12.35 -10.61 7.42
N ALA A 359 12.06 -10.72 6.12
CA ALA A 359 12.58 -11.78 5.27
C ALA A 359 14.12 -11.75 5.15
N LYS A 360 14.73 -10.56 5.11
CA LYS A 360 16.21 -10.42 5.16
C LYS A 360 16.79 -10.89 6.50
N SER A 361 16.15 -10.54 7.62
CA SER A 361 16.56 -11.01 8.95
C SER A 361 16.42 -12.54 9.06
N LEU A 362 15.29 -13.10 8.62
CA LEU A 362 15.08 -14.55 8.58
C LEU A 362 16.11 -15.25 7.70
N LYS A 363 16.47 -14.67 6.54
CA LYS A 363 17.55 -15.18 5.67
C LYS A 363 18.90 -15.21 6.40
N LYS A 364 19.24 -14.15 7.15
CA LYS A 364 20.46 -14.09 7.97
C LYS A 364 20.45 -15.18 9.05
N GLY A 365 19.35 -15.30 9.80
CA GLY A 365 19.18 -16.33 10.83
C GLY A 365 19.26 -17.74 10.28
N THR A 366 18.58 -18.01 9.16
CA THR A 366 18.60 -19.33 8.50
C THR A 366 19.98 -19.68 7.98
N ASN A 367 20.74 -18.71 7.44
CA ASN A 367 22.14 -18.95 7.06
C ASN A 367 23.02 -19.33 8.27
N ALA A 368 22.82 -18.67 9.42
CA ALA A 368 23.53 -19.01 10.65
C ALA A 368 23.14 -20.41 11.16
N TYR A 369 21.84 -20.73 11.17
CA TYR A 369 21.32 -22.05 11.49
C TYR A 369 21.90 -23.15 10.60
N THR A 370 21.90 -22.97 9.27
CA THR A 370 22.49 -23.95 8.35
C THR A 370 23.99 -24.15 8.61
N LYS A 371 24.76 -23.08 8.86
CA LYS A 371 26.17 -23.20 9.26
C LYS A 371 26.34 -24.00 10.56
N GLY A 372 25.47 -23.78 11.54
CA GLY A 372 25.43 -24.56 12.77
C GLY A 372 25.16 -26.04 12.52
N THR A 373 24.22 -26.38 11.62
CA THR A 373 23.97 -27.78 11.24
C THR A 373 25.15 -28.42 10.50
N ASP A 374 25.87 -27.66 9.67
CA ASP A 374 27.10 -28.13 9.01
C ASP A 374 28.21 -28.40 10.04
N GLN A 375 28.35 -27.54 11.06
CA GLN A 375 29.29 -27.73 12.16
C GLN A 375 28.93 -28.95 13.03
N LEU A 376 27.64 -29.12 13.35
CA LEU A 376 27.16 -30.30 14.08
C LEU A 376 27.47 -31.59 13.30
N LEU A 377 27.23 -31.62 11.98
CA LEU A 377 27.55 -32.78 11.15
C LEU A 377 29.07 -33.08 11.17
N LYS A 378 29.92 -32.06 11.14
CA LYS A 378 31.38 -32.24 11.29
C LYS A 378 31.73 -32.84 12.65
N GLY A 379 31.17 -32.31 13.74
CA GLY A 379 31.38 -32.84 15.10
C GLY A 379 30.91 -34.28 15.25
N VAL A 380 29.75 -34.62 14.68
CA VAL A 380 29.24 -35.99 14.64
C VAL A 380 30.16 -36.93 13.87
N ASN A 381 30.70 -36.51 12.72
CA ASN A 381 31.67 -37.32 11.98
C ASN A 381 32.93 -37.58 12.83
N SER A 382 33.41 -36.59 13.59
CA SER A 382 34.53 -36.78 14.52
C SER A 382 34.18 -37.73 15.67
N TYR A 383 33.01 -37.58 16.27
CA TYR A 383 32.50 -38.49 17.30
C TYR A 383 32.43 -39.95 16.78
N VAL A 384 31.94 -40.17 15.57
CA VAL A 384 31.87 -41.51 14.95
C VAL A 384 33.25 -42.13 14.76
N LYS A 385 34.24 -41.33 14.33
CA LYS A 385 35.64 -41.80 14.24
C LYS A 385 36.18 -42.20 15.61
N GLY A 386 35.91 -41.40 16.64
CA GLY A 386 36.27 -41.71 18.03
C GLY A 386 35.60 -42.99 18.54
N ALA A 387 34.29 -43.14 18.31
CA ALA A 387 33.54 -44.33 18.68
C ALA A 387 34.09 -45.61 18.03
N LYS A 388 34.43 -45.55 16.74
CA LYS A 388 35.08 -46.68 16.04
C LYS A 388 36.44 -47.02 16.63
N SER A 389 37.25 -46.00 16.93
CA SER A 389 38.58 -46.17 17.55
C SER A 389 38.47 -46.80 18.94
N LEU A 390 37.51 -46.34 19.75
CA LEU A 390 37.19 -46.94 21.05
C LEU A 390 36.78 -48.40 20.92
N GLY A 391 35.91 -48.74 19.96
CA GLY A 391 35.51 -50.12 19.69
C GLY A 391 36.68 -51.02 19.34
N GLN A 392 37.61 -50.54 18.50
CA GLN A 392 38.84 -51.26 18.14
C GLN A 392 39.79 -51.42 19.34
N GLY A 393 39.97 -50.37 20.14
CA GLY A 393 40.80 -50.41 21.35
C GLY A 393 40.25 -51.37 22.41
N VAL A 394 38.93 -51.35 22.65
CA VAL A 394 38.26 -52.28 23.56
C VAL A 394 38.40 -53.72 23.09
N ASN A 395 38.30 -53.98 21.78
CA ASN A 395 38.53 -55.32 21.24
C ASN A 395 39.96 -55.80 21.52
N SER A 396 40.95 -54.96 21.22
CA SER A 396 42.38 -55.27 21.42
C SER A 396 42.70 -55.53 22.89
N TYR A 397 42.21 -54.66 23.79
CA TYR A 397 42.36 -54.83 25.24
C TYR A 397 41.74 -56.14 25.73
N ALA A 398 40.50 -56.43 25.31
CA ALA A 398 39.80 -57.61 25.75
C ALA A 398 40.44 -58.91 25.21
N ASP A 399 41.02 -58.88 24.02
CA ASP A 399 41.77 -60.00 23.45
C ASP A 399 43.08 -60.24 24.21
N GLY A 400 43.84 -59.17 24.55
CA GLY A 400 45.02 -59.27 25.41
C GLY A 400 44.71 -59.80 26.81
N ALA A 401 43.62 -59.32 27.42
CA ALA A 401 43.16 -59.83 28.71
C ALA A 401 42.74 -61.31 28.64
N LYS A 402 42.15 -61.74 27.52
CA LYS A 402 41.86 -63.16 27.26
C LYS A 402 43.13 -63.99 27.17
N GLN A 403 44.17 -63.51 26.49
CA GLN A 403 45.47 -64.21 26.42
C GLN A 403 46.08 -64.41 27.82
N ILE A 404 46.05 -63.39 28.68
CA ILE A 404 46.50 -63.51 30.07
C ILE A 404 45.66 -64.54 30.83
N ALA A 405 44.33 -64.47 30.71
CA ALA A 405 43.42 -65.41 31.37
C ALA A 405 43.64 -66.86 30.92
N ASP A 406 43.86 -67.08 29.62
CA ASP A 406 44.17 -68.38 29.05
C ASP A 406 45.53 -68.89 29.55
N GLY A 407 46.56 -68.03 29.59
CA GLY A 407 47.87 -68.35 30.16
C GLY A 407 47.83 -68.72 31.65
N LEU A 408 47.09 -67.97 32.46
CA LEU A 408 46.88 -68.28 33.88
C LEU A 408 46.13 -69.60 34.07
N ASN A 409 45.17 -69.91 33.21
CA ASN A 409 44.46 -71.19 33.25
C ASN A 409 45.36 -72.36 32.83
N THR A 410 46.29 -72.17 31.89
CA THR A 410 47.31 -73.17 31.54
C THR A 410 48.30 -73.38 32.69
N LEU A 411 48.77 -72.31 33.34
CA LEU A 411 49.65 -72.39 34.51
C LEU A 411 48.96 -73.13 35.66
N ASP A 412 47.71 -72.76 35.99
CA ASP A 412 46.89 -73.42 37.02
C ASP A 412 46.74 -74.92 36.79
N LYS A 413 46.45 -75.32 35.54
CA LYS A 413 46.38 -76.74 35.17
C LYS A 413 47.72 -77.45 35.36
N SER A 414 48.82 -76.82 34.92
CA SER A 414 50.17 -77.41 34.93
C SER A 414 50.73 -77.56 36.34
N THR A 415 50.40 -76.65 37.25
CA THR A 415 50.92 -76.67 38.64
C THR A 415 50.02 -77.43 39.61
N LYS A 416 48.81 -77.85 39.19
CA LYS A 416 47.81 -78.44 40.09
C LYS A 416 48.27 -79.73 40.78
N THR A 417 49.10 -80.50 40.12
CA THR A 417 49.63 -81.77 40.65
C THR A 417 50.91 -81.59 41.45
N PHE A 418 51.53 -80.40 41.39
CA PHE A 418 52.84 -80.17 42.00
C PHE A 418 52.84 -80.32 43.52
N PRO A 419 51.84 -79.83 44.29
CA PRO A 419 51.75 -80.12 45.72
C PRO A 419 51.71 -81.62 46.04
N LYS A 420 51.00 -82.41 45.21
CA LYS A 420 50.93 -83.86 45.39
C LYS A 420 52.26 -84.53 45.08
N GLN A 421 52.91 -84.14 43.99
CA GLN A 421 54.23 -84.67 43.60
C GLN A 421 55.30 -84.34 44.64
N TYR A 422 55.32 -83.09 45.13
CA TYR A 422 56.26 -82.68 46.16
C TYR A 422 55.98 -83.38 47.50
N LYS A 423 54.69 -83.61 47.85
CA LYS A 423 54.35 -84.43 49.02
C LYS A 423 54.97 -85.84 48.90
N THR A 424 54.89 -86.49 47.74
CA THR A 424 55.50 -87.82 47.53
C THR A 424 57.03 -87.77 47.71
N PHE A 425 57.70 -86.72 47.23
CA PHE A 425 59.12 -86.51 47.49
C PHE A 425 59.41 -86.34 48.99
N GLY A 426 58.62 -85.51 49.69
CA GLY A 426 58.73 -85.30 51.13
C GLY A 426 58.50 -86.57 51.95
N ASP A 427 57.52 -87.39 51.59
CA ASP A 427 57.27 -88.70 52.20
C ASP A 427 58.52 -89.63 52.04
N GLY A 428 59.21 -89.55 50.90
CA GLY A 428 60.47 -90.26 50.65
C GLY A 428 61.65 -89.73 51.50
N VAL A 429 61.77 -88.41 51.65
CA VAL A 429 62.76 -87.78 52.55
C VAL A 429 62.52 -88.20 53.99
N GLN A 430 61.27 -88.20 54.44
CA GLN A 430 60.90 -88.69 55.79
C GLN A 430 61.28 -90.16 55.98
N THR A 431 61.06 -91.00 54.98
CA THR A 431 61.45 -92.41 55.01
C THR A 431 62.98 -92.57 55.13
N PHE A 432 63.76 -91.82 54.34
CA PHE A 432 65.22 -91.84 54.39
C PHE A 432 65.75 -91.37 55.76
N VAL A 433 65.26 -90.22 56.26
CA VAL A 433 65.63 -89.68 57.57
C VAL A 433 65.26 -90.65 58.70
N GLY A 434 64.08 -91.29 58.62
CA GLY A 434 63.66 -92.30 59.58
C GLY A 434 64.62 -93.49 59.62
N ALA A 435 65.07 -93.96 58.44
CA ALA A 435 66.04 -95.06 58.35
C ALA A 435 67.40 -94.69 58.95
N VAL A 436 67.94 -93.51 58.62
CA VAL A 436 69.20 -92.99 59.17
C VAL A 436 69.12 -92.84 60.69
N SER A 437 68.02 -92.26 61.19
CA SER A 437 67.81 -92.05 62.62
C SER A 437 67.70 -93.36 63.41
N LYS A 438 67.13 -94.41 62.79
CA LYS A 438 67.03 -95.75 63.40
C LYS A 438 68.37 -96.47 63.49
N LEU A 439 69.25 -96.29 62.50
CA LEU A 439 70.58 -96.93 62.49
C LEU A 439 71.51 -96.25 63.52
N MET A 440 71.51 -94.92 63.53
CA MET A 440 72.44 -94.08 64.27
C MET A 440 71.83 -93.53 65.57
N THR A 441 71.00 -94.32 66.27
CA THR A 441 70.41 -93.90 67.54
C THR A 441 71.51 -93.61 68.55
N GLU A 442 71.23 -92.69 69.49
CA GLU A 442 72.15 -92.42 70.60
C GLU A 442 72.46 -93.70 71.38
N GLU A 443 71.47 -94.58 71.52
CA GLU A 443 71.62 -95.88 72.15
C GLU A 443 72.59 -96.80 71.38
N ASN A 444 72.41 -97.01 70.06
CA ASN A 444 73.29 -97.89 69.27
C ASN A 444 74.74 -97.36 69.27
N MET A 445 74.92 -96.04 69.14
CA MET A 445 76.25 -95.44 69.15
C MET A 445 76.89 -95.54 70.54
N LYS A 446 76.09 -95.38 71.61
CA LYS A 446 76.57 -95.58 72.97
C LYS A 446 76.99 -97.03 73.20
N GLN A 447 76.19 -98.00 72.76
CA GLN A 447 76.54 -99.42 72.85
C GLN A 447 77.86 -99.74 72.12
N LEU A 448 78.06 -99.17 70.93
CA LEU A 448 79.31 -99.31 70.19
C LEU A 448 80.50 -98.72 70.96
N THR A 449 80.39 -97.47 71.44
CA THR A 449 81.48 -96.82 72.20
C THR A 449 81.76 -97.52 73.53
N ASP A 450 80.72 -97.96 74.25
CA ASP A 450 80.85 -98.69 75.50
C ASP A 450 81.56 -100.04 75.26
N GLY A 451 81.17 -100.76 74.19
CA GLY A 451 81.78 -102.03 73.82
C GLY A 451 83.27 -101.91 73.45
N THR A 452 83.65 -100.89 72.70
CA THR A 452 85.06 -100.65 72.33
C THR A 452 85.89 -100.18 73.51
N ALA A 453 85.32 -99.36 74.40
CA ALA A 453 85.96 -98.95 75.65
C ALA A 453 86.16 -100.16 76.57
N ALA A 454 85.17 -101.04 76.70
CA ALA A 454 85.26 -102.28 77.46
C ALA A 454 86.32 -103.23 76.90
N LEU A 455 86.41 -103.39 75.57
CA LEU A 455 87.47 -104.18 74.93
C LEU A 455 88.86 -103.64 75.27
N LYS A 456 89.07 -102.32 75.11
CA LYS A 456 90.34 -101.66 75.45
C LYS A 456 90.70 -101.83 76.92
N ALA A 457 89.73 -101.67 77.82
CA ALA A 457 89.90 -101.91 79.25
C ALA A 457 90.25 -103.37 79.55
N GLY A 458 89.60 -104.32 78.89
CA GLY A 458 89.89 -105.76 79.01
C GLY A 458 91.31 -106.11 78.57
N VAL A 459 91.77 -105.57 77.43
CA VAL A 459 93.15 -105.76 76.95
C VAL A 459 94.15 -105.16 77.95
N LYS A 460 93.84 -103.99 78.54
CA LYS A 460 94.66 -103.41 79.61
C LYS A 460 94.71 -104.34 80.84
N SER A 461 93.59 -104.90 81.26
CA SER A 461 93.55 -105.84 82.39
C SER A 461 94.39 -107.09 82.14
N VAL A 462 94.45 -107.58 80.89
CA VAL A 462 95.39 -108.66 80.50
C VAL A 462 96.83 -108.18 80.61
N ASP A 463 97.17 -106.97 80.15
CA ASP A 463 98.52 -106.39 80.30
C ASP A 463 98.95 -106.29 81.77
N ASP A 464 98.06 -105.78 82.63
CA ASP A 464 98.28 -105.67 84.07
C ASP A 464 98.48 -107.05 84.71
N GLY A 465 97.65 -108.03 84.33
CA GLY A 465 97.74 -109.42 84.81
C GLY A 465 99.04 -110.12 84.38
N VAL A 466 99.48 -109.90 83.13
CA VAL A 466 100.78 -110.37 82.65
C VAL A 466 101.92 -109.73 83.43
N GLY A 467 101.83 -108.42 83.72
CA GLY A 467 102.80 -107.72 84.57
C GLY A 467 102.88 -108.30 85.99
N GLN A 468 101.74 -108.61 86.60
CA GLN A 468 101.68 -109.29 87.91
C GLN A 468 102.29 -110.69 87.84
N LEU A 469 101.97 -111.48 86.81
CA LEU A 469 102.52 -112.83 86.64
C LEU A 469 104.04 -112.81 86.38
N GLN A 470 104.54 -111.85 85.60
CA GLN A 470 105.99 -111.62 85.43
C GLN A 470 106.68 -111.28 86.76
N ALA A 471 106.05 -110.46 87.60
CA ALA A 471 106.57 -110.13 88.93
C ALA A 471 106.59 -111.36 89.87
N GLY A 472 105.51 -112.15 89.89
CA GLY A 472 105.45 -113.41 90.65
C GLY A 472 106.47 -114.43 90.17
N MET A 473 106.66 -114.57 88.85
CA MET A 473 107.69 -115.44 88.27
C MET A 473 109.10 -115.01 88.66
N LYS A 474 109.41 -113.70 88.72
CA LYS A 474 110.70 -113.21 89.24
C LYS A 474 110.92 -113.64 90.70
N GLN A 475 109.88 -113.59 91.53
CA GLN A 475 109.96 -114.02 92.92
C GLN A 475 110.21 -115.53 93.03
N VAL A 476 109.43 -116.36 92.32
CA VAL A 476 109.61 -117.82 92.30
C VAL A 476 111.01 -118.19 91.80
N ASN A 477 111.47 -117.59 90.69
CA ASN A 477 112.82 -117.83 90.17
C ASN A 477 113.90 -117.46 91.19
N GLY A 478 113.75 -116.35 91.93
CA GLY A 478 114.67 -116.00 93.01
C GLY A 478 114.68 -117.01 94.16
N LEU A 479 113.53 -117.60 94.50
CA LEU A 479 113.45 -118.68 95.50
C LEU A 479 114.14 -119.97 95.02
N VAL A 480 113.95 -120.33 93.74
CA VAL A 480 114.60 -121.50 93.12
C VAL A 480 116.13 -121.32 93.08
N GLU A 481 116.60 -120.14 92.68
CA GLU A 481 118.04 -119.81 92.67
C GLU A 481 118.65 -119.87 94.07
N ASN A 482 117.96 -119.37 95.09
CA ASN A 482 118.37 -119.50 96.50
C ASN A 482 118.43 -120.96 96.96
N ALA A 483 117.46 -121.80 96.57
CA ALA A 483 117.43 -123.22 96.91
C ALA A 483 118.60 -123.99 96.24
N LEU A 484 118.93 -123.68 94.98
CA LEU A 484 120.12 -124.23 94.29
C LEU A 484 121.41 -123.87 95.02
N GLN A 485 121.53 -122.62 95.46
CA GLN A 485 122.70 -122.17 96.21
C GLN A 485 122.85 -122.94 97.53
N GLN A 486 121.77 -123.06 98.32
CA GLN A 486 121.77 -123.84 99.56
C GLN A 486 122.09 -125.33 99.33
N GLN A 487 121.62 -125.92 98.22
CA GLN A 487 121.93 -127.31 97.87
C GLN A 487 123.42 -127.50 97.59
N ASN A 488 124.05 -126.56 96.89
CA ASN A 488 125.50 -126.59 96.63
C ASN A 488 126.32 -126.42 97.91
N GLU A 489 125.88 -125.53 98.82
CA GLU A 489 126.51 -125.36 100.13
C GLU A 489 126.44 -126.64 100.99
N LEU A 490 125.27 -127.30 101.04
CA LEU A 490 125.10 -128.58 101.75
C LEU A 490 125.94 -129.71 101.14
N LYS A 491 126.06 -129.78 99.80
CA LYS A 491 126.97 -130.73 99.13
C LYS A 491 128.42 -130.53 99.54
N ALA A 492 128.87 -129.26 99.58
CA ALA A 492 130.23 -128.93 100.00
C ALA A 492 130.48 -129.33 101.47
N LEU A 493 129.50 -129.10 102.34
CA LEU A 493 129.57 -129.47 103.75
C LEU A 493 129.69 -130.99 103.92
N LEU A 494 128.95 -131.79 103.14
CA LEU A 494 128.96 -133.25 103.18
C LEU A 494 130.35 -133.86 102.92
N ALA A 495 131.15 -133.19 102.08
CA ALA A 495 132.46 -133.65 101.65
C ALA A 495 133.57 -133.41 102.71
N ASN A 496 133.29 -132.73 103.82
CA ASN A 496 134.31 -132.37 104.81
C ASN A 496 134.66 -133.56 105.72
N ASP A 497 135.93 -133.99 105.71
CA ASP A 497 136.43 -135.16 106.46
C ASP A 497 136.52 -134.97 107.98
N SER A 498 136.37 -133.74 108.47
CA SER A 498 136.35 -133.45 109.91
C SER A 498 135.01 -133.79 110.58
N LEU A 499 133.96 -134.04 109.79
CA LEU A 499 132.64 -134.38 110.30
C LEU A 499 132.60 -135.82 110.76
N THR A 500 132.01 -136.05 111.94
CA THR A 500 131.75 -137.40 112.42
C THR A 500 130.72 -138.10 111.52
N ALA A 501 130.67 -139.43 111.60
CA ALA A 501 129.71 -140.22 110.83
C ALA A 501 128.25 -139.78 111.05
N GLU A 502 127.89 -139.39 112.28
CA GLU A 502 126.56 -138.86 112.61
C GLU A 502 126.30 -137.48 111.99
N GLN A 503 127.30 -136.59 111.96
CA GLN A 503 127.15 -135.28 111.34
C GLN A 503 127.05 -135.37 109.81
N LYS A 504 127.81 -136.25 109.16
CA LYS A 504 127.66 -136.52 107.71
C LYS A 504 126.28 -137.10 107.39
N ALA A 505 125.70 -137.92 108.26
CA ALA A 505 124.34 -138.45 108.06
C ALA A 505 123.27 -137.34 108.09
N ALA A 506 123.35 -136.41 109.05
CA ALA A 506 122.39 -135.29 109.14
C ALA A 506 122.48 -134.33 107.95
N VAL A 507 123.70 -133.98 107.49
CA VAL A 507 123.87 -133.15 106.29
C VAL A 507 123.39 -133.90 105.05
N LYS A 508 123.52 -135.24 105.00
CA LYS A 508 123.00 -136.06 103.90
C LYS A 508 121.48 -136.03 103.86
N GLU A 509 120.84 -136.10 105.02
CA GLU A 509 119.39 -136.02 105.14
C GLU A 509 118.87 -134.62 104.73
N ALA A 510 119.51 -133.54 105.20
CA ALA A 510 119.18 -132.17 104.78
C ALA A 510 119.40 -131.96 103.27
N LEU A 511 120.50 -132.46 102.74
CA LEU A 511 120.76 -132.45 101.30
C LEU A 511 119.73 -133.29 100.56
N THR A 512 119.31 -134.45 101.07
CA THR A 512 118.30 -135.31 100.43
C THR A 512 116.93 -134.63 100.44
N ALA A 513 116.55 -133.97 101.53
CA ALA A 513 115.33 -133.17 101.61
C ALA A 513 115.37 -132.01 100.61
N LEU A 514 116.49 -131.28 100.52
CA LEU A 514 116.61 -130.19 99.55
C LEU A 514 116.76 -130.70 98.10
N SER A 515 117.33 -131.88 97.89
CA SER A 515 117.44 -132.54 96.57
C SER A 515 116.14 -133.18 96.12
N SER A 516 115.20 -133.43 97.05
CA SER A 516 113.84 -133.86 96.74
C SER A 516 113.00 -132.72 96.18
N VAL A 517 113.43 -131.46 96.40
CA VAL A 517 112.99 -130.35 95.56
C VAL A 517 113.64 -130.59 94.19
N ASP A 518 112.84 -130.78 93.15
CA ASP A 518 113.32 -131.02 91.79
C ASP A 518 113.90 -129.72 91.20
N ILE A 519 115.08 -129.32 91.68
CA ILE A 519 115.70 -128.03 91.34
C ILE A 519 116.49 -128.09 90.03
N VAL A 520 116.74 -129.29 89.48
CA VAL A 520 117.48 -129.46 88.21
C VAL A 520 116.55 -129.35 87.00
N THR A 521 115.23 -129.46 87.18
CA THR A 521 114.31 -129.37 86.04
C THR A 521 113.31 -128.23 86.08
N ASN A 522 113.13 -127.51 87.19
CA ASN A 522 112.11 -126.44 87.30
C ASN A 522 110.78 -126.82 86.60
N GLY A 523 110.38 -128.10 86.72
CA GLY A 523 109.35 -128.71 85.89
C GLY A 523 109.70 -128.72 84.40
N LYS A 524 110.05 -129.91 83.86
CA LYS A 524 110.00 -130.13 82.41
C LYS A 524 108.59 -129.84 81.88
N ALA A 525 108.49 -128.93 80.93
CA ALA A 525 107.37 -128.80 80.02
C ALA A 525 107.69 -129.61 78.74
N ASP A 526 107.08 -130.77 78.58
CA ASP A 526 107.28 -131.71 77.48
C ASP A 526 106.12 -131.70 76.46
N GLY A 527 105.68 -130.49 76.10
CA GLY A 527 105.33 -130.24 74.69
C GLY A 527 106.56 -129.93 73.81
N GLU A 528 107.76 -130.01 74.41
CA GLU A 528 109.15 -129.72 74.00
C GLU A 528 109.39 -128.67 72.89
N TYR A 529 109.75 -127.45 73.30
CA TYR A 529 111.05 -126.87 72.91
C TYR A 529 111.99 -126.98 74.14
N ASP A 530 113.29 -126.88 73.93
CA ASP A 530 114.38 -127.51 74.68
C ASP A 530 114.54 -127.21 76.18
N LYS A 531 114.42 -128.23 77.03
CA LYS A 531 115.05 -128.43 78.37
C LYS A 531 115.13 -127.23 79.38
N ASP A 532 114.37 -126.13 79.24
CA ASP A 532 114.27 -125.04 80.23
C ASP A 532 112.88 -124.34 80.25
N GLY A 533 111.94 -124.86 81.05
CA GLY A 533 110.59 -124.29 81.18
C GLY A 533 110.53 -122.85 81.72
N LYS A 534 111.61 -122.32 82.31
CA LYS A 534 111.72 -120.90 82.70
C LYS A 534 111.77 -119.99 81.47
N ALA A 535 112.54 -120.39 80.45
CA ALA A 535 112.72 -119.64 79.23
C ALA A 535 111.42 -119.60 78.41
N ASP A 536 110.70 -120.72 78.31
CA ASP A 536 109.46 -120.83 77.54
C ASP A 536 108.34 -119.97 78.12
N LEU A 537 108.12 -120.03 79.45
CA LEU A 537 107.12 -119.19 80.09
C LEU A 537 107.48 -117.70 80.00
N ALA A 538 108.77 -117.36 80.10
CA ALA A 538 109.23 -115.99 79.88
C ALA A 538 108.98 -115.52 78.44
N ALA A 539 109.22 -116.36 77.43
CA ALA A 539 108.96 -116.07 76.03
C ALA A 539 107.45 -115.93 75.73
N GLY A 540 106.61 -116.79 76.31
CA GLY A 540 105.16 -116.69 76.23
C GLY A 540 104.63 -115.41 76.87
N LEU A 541 105.09 -115.07 78.08
CA LEU A 541 104.75 -113.82 78.75
C LEU A 541 105.26 -112.59 77.99
N ALA A 542 106.45 -112.65 77.38
CA ALA A 542 106.96 -111.56 76.56
C ALA A 542 106.11 -111.36 75.30
N SER A 543 105.63 -112.44 74.68
CA SER A 543 104.75 -112.39 73.50
C SER A 543 103.38 -111.78 73.84
N ILE A 544 102.76 -112.23 74.94
CA ILE A 544 101.48 -111.64 75.40
C ILE A 544 101.70 -110.19 75.83
N LYS A 545 102.79 -109.89 76.56
CA LYS A 545 103.13 -108.52 76.96
C LYS A 545 103.30 -107.63 75.74
N ALA A 546 104.02 -108.05 74.70
CA ALA A 546 104.18 -107.27 73.47
C ALA A 546 102.81 -107.01 72.81
N ALA A 547 101.93 -108.02 72.78
CA ALA A 547 100.58 -107.90 72.27
C ALA A 547 99.69 -106.96 73.10
N THR A 548 99.87 -106.87 74.42
CA THR A 548 99.01 -106.07 75.32
C THR A 548 99.66 -104.77 75.80
N ASP A 549 100.92 -104.51 75.44
CA ASP A 549 101.70 -103.43 76.02
C ASP A 549 101.08 -102.07 75.77
N THR A 550 100.60 -101.46 76.86
CA THR A 550 100.01 -100.13 76.87
C THR A 550 101.01 -99.01 76.53
N LYS A 551 102.32 -99.29 76.61
CA LYS A 551 103.39 -98.33 76.30
C LYS A 551 104.01 -98.53 74.92
N SER A 552 103.65 -99.61 74.21
CA SER A 552 104.20 -99.89 72.89
C SER A 552 103.77 -98.82 71.90
N LYS A 553 104.70 -98.42 71.03
CA LYS A 553 104.42 -97.57 69.87
C LYS A 553 104.14 -98.39 68.61
N GLU A 554 104.38 -99.70 68.65
CA GLU A 554 104.13 -100.62 67.55
C GLU A 554 102.68 -101.13 67.55
N GLN A 555 102.26 -101.74 66.45
CA GLN A 555 100.92 -102.30 66.36
C GLN A 555 100.79 -103.50 67.29
N ASN A 556 99.84 -103.41 68.21
CA ASN A 556 99.50 -104.49 69.12
C ASN A 556 97.99 -104.46 69.45
N LEU A 557 97.52 -105.39 70.26
CA LEU A 557 96.10 -105.53 70.60
C LEU A 557 95.57 -104.31 71.35
N TYR A 558 96.37 -103.71 72.25
CA TYR A 558 95.96 -102.51 72.98
C TYR A 558 95.80 -101.30 72.06
N ASN A 559 96.79 -101.05 71.21
CA ASN A 559 96.75 -99.96 70.23
C ASN A 559 95.63 -100.17 69.20
N GLY A 560 95.36 -101.42 68.79
CA GLY A 560 94.21 -101.77 67.95
C GLY A 560 92.86 -101.47 68.63
N ALA A 561 92.70 -101.86 69.91
CA ALA A 561 91.48 -101.56 70.67
C ALA A 561 91.32 -100.05 70.93
N ALA A 562 92.41 -99.32 71.20
CA ALA A 562 92.42 -97.87 71.36
C ALA A 562 92.05 -97.13 70.06
N ALA A 563 92.54 -97.61 68.92
CA ALA A 563 92.17 -97.08 67.61
C ALA A 563 90.68 -97.34 67.31
N LEU A 564 90.16 -98.52 67.66
CA LEU A 564 88.75 -98.86 67.49
C LEU A 564 87.83 -98.01 68.39
N ASP A 565 88.22 -97.78 69.64
CA ASP A 565 87.55 -96.86 70.58
C ASP A 565 87.51 -95.42 70.05
N THR A 566 88.65 -94.92 69.57
CA THR A 566 88.72 -93.59 68.94
C THR A 566 87.83 -93.50 67.70
N THR A 567 87.81 -94.57 66.89
CA THR A 567 86.96 -94.65 65.70
C THR A 567 85.48 -94.65 66.06
N ALA A 568 85.07 -95.40 67.07
CA ALA A 568 83.68 -95.43 67.57
C ALA A 568 83.24 -94.06 68.10
N GLN A 569 84.09 -93.36 68.85
CA GLN A 569 83.82 -92.00 69.33
C GLN A 569 83.68 -91.01 68.16
N THR A 570 84.54 -91.11 67.16
CA THR A 570 84.47 -90.29 65.93
C THR A 570 83.17 -90.55 65.17
N MET A 571 82.81 -91.82 64.97
CA MET A 571 81.54 -92.22 64.36
C MET A 571 80.33 -91.68 65.14
N SER A 572 80.40 -91.65 66.47
CA SER A 572 79.33 -91.07 67.32
C SER A 572 79.19 -89.55 67.10
N GLY A 573 80.31 -88.84 66.93
CA GLY A 573 80.32 -87.44 66.52
C GLY A 573 79.64 -87.22 65.16
N TYR A 574 79.99 -88.01 64.15
CA TYR A 574 79.34 -87.95 62.83
C TYR A 574 77.87 -88.34 62.89
N ALA A 575 77.49 -89.30 63.72
CA ALA A 575 76.10 -89.67 63.97
C ALA A 575 75.28 -88.49 64.49
N ALA A 576 75.81 -87.75 65.47
CA ALA A 576 75.16 -86.57 66.03
C ALA A 576 75.00 -85.46 64.97
N GLN A 577 76.04 -85.19 64.18
CA GLN A 577 75.96 -84.23 63.08
C GLN A 577 74.93 -84.64 62.02
N LEU A 578 74.87 -85.93 61.68
CA LEU A 578 73.93 -86.47 60.71
C LEU A 578 72.48 -86.38 61.21
N ARG A 579 72.23 -86.65 62.50
CA ARG A 579 70.90 -86.44 63.13
C ARG A 579 70.47 -84.98 63.07
N GLY A 580 71.36 -84.04 63.41
CA GLY A 580 71.09 -82.60 63.30
C GLY A 580 70.76 -82.18 61.86
N SER A 581 71.53 -82.66 60.90
CA SER A 581 71.31 -82.42 59.47
C SER A 581 69.98 -83.02 58.98
N ALA A 582 69.59 -84.18 59.51
CA ALA A 582 68.34 -84.84 59.17
C ALA A 582 67.12 -84.03 59.66
N THR A 583 67.17 -83.45 60.86
CA THR A 583 66.13 -82.51 61.34
C THR A 583 66.04 -81.27 60.44
N GLN A 584 67.19 -80.66 60.11
CA GLN A 584 67.22 -79.50 59.22
C GLN A 584 66.64 -79.82 57.82
N LEU A 585 66.89 -81.03 57.30
CA LEU A 585 66.33 -81.48 56.04
C LEU A 585 64.81 -81.62 56.09
N LEU A 586 64.25 -82.15 57.19
CA LEU A 586 62.79 -82.25 57.38
C LEU A 586 62.12 -80.87 57.49
N ASP A 587 62.73 -79.96 58.24
CA ASP A 587 62.23 -78.58 58.38
C ASP A 587 62.27 -77.85 57.03
N GLY A 588 63.38 -77.97 56.29
CA GLY A 588 63.52 -77.42 54.95
C GLY A 588 62.49 -78.00 53.97
N GLU A 589 62.26 -79.32 54.01
CA GLU A 589 61.23 -79.98 53.19
C GLU A 589 59.84 -79.44 53.51
N LYS A 590 59.50 -79.30 54.80
CA LYS A 590 58.23 -78.71 55.24
C LYS A 590 58.04 -77.29 54.72
N THR A 591 59.05 -76.43 54.84
CA THR A 591 58.99 -75.04 54.36
C THR A 591 58.73 -74.99 52.85
N VAL A 592 59.42 -75.81 52.06
CA VAL A 592 59.20 -75.86 50.60
C VAL A 592 57.81 -76.40 50.27
N ARG A 593 57.31 -77.43 50.97
CA ARG A 593 55.96 -77.96 50.77
C ARG A 593 54.89 -76.91 51.03
N ASP A 594 55.03 -76.15 52.11
CA ASP A 594 54.08 -75.10 52.50
C ASP A 594 54.10 -73.98 51.43
N ALA A 595 55.29 -73.58 50.96
CA ALA A 595 55.45 -72.60 49.88
C ALA A 595 54.82 -73.06 48.56
N ILE A 596 55.02 -74.33 48.16
CA ILE A 596 54.40 -74.91 46.95
C ILE A 596 52.88 -74.89 47.04
N THR A 597 52.32 -75.22 48.21
CA THR A 597 50.88 -75.20 48.46
C THR A 597 50.31 -73.78 48.34
N GLN A 598 51.02 -72.79 48.90
CA GLN A 598 50.63 -71.39 48.79
C GLN A 598 50.69 -70.87 47.34
N ILE A 599 51.76 -71.18 46.61
CA ILE A 599 51.91 -70.83 45.20
C ILE A 599 50.77 -71.44 44.37
N SER A 600 50.49 -72.73 44.53
CA SER A 600 49.39 -73.40 43.81
C SER A 600 48.04 -72.72 44.11
N THR A 601 47.80 -72.35 45.37
CA THR A 601 46.55 -71.66 45.78
C THR A 601 46.43 -70.28 45.12
N ASN A 602 47.53 -69.52 45.08
CA ASN A 602 47.56 -68.20 44.48
C ASN A 602 47.37 -68.26 42.96
N ILE A 603 47.97 -69.24 42.28
CA ILE A 603 47.76 -69.47 40.85
C ILE A 603 46.28 -69.77 40.56
N THR A 604 45.62 -70.61 41.37
CA THR A 604 44.18 -70.87 41.22
C THR A 604 43.33 -69.61 41.41
N LYS A 605 43.67 -68.75 42.39
CA LYS A 605 42.99 -67.45 42.58
C LYS A 605 43.18 -66.53 41.36
N LEU A 606 44.40 -66.43 40.83
CA LEU A 606 44.69 -65.65 39.62
C LEU A 606 43.94 -66.18 38.40
N SER A 607 43.90 -67.50 38.19
CA SER A 607 43.12 -68.16 37.13
C SER A 607 41.63 -67.82 37.21
N LYS A 608 41.03 -67.83 38.41
CA LYS A 608 39.64 -67.37 38.62
C LYS A 608 39.48 -65.89 38.30
N GLY A 609 40.41 -65.04 38.73
CA GLY A 609 40.43 -63.61 38.40
C GLY A 609 40.45 -63.35 36.89
N GLY A 610 41.29 -64.07 36.15
CA GLY A 610 41.36 -64.00 34.69
C GLY A 610 40.03 -64.38 34.01
N LYS A 611 39.32 -65.39 34.51
CA LYS A 611 37.98 -65.77 34.01
C LYS A 611 36.96 -64.65 34.23
N THR A 612 36.94 -64.04 35.42
CA THR A 612 36.08 -62.90 35.73
C THR A 612 36.39 -61.69 34.85
N LEU A 613 37.68 -61.36 34.66
CA LEU A 613 38.10 -60.29 33.77
C LEU A 613 37.61 -60.52 32.34
N THR A 614 37.75 -61.73 31.82
CA THR A 614 37.27 -62.10 30.49
C THR A 614 35.75 -61.95 30.37
N ALA A 615 34.99 -62.33 31.41
CA ALA A 615 33.53 -62.16 31.43
C ALA A 615 33.12 -60.68 31.44
N ASN A 616 33.78 -59.84 32.23
CA ASN A 616 33.53 -58.40 32.26
C ASN A 616 33.90 -57.73 30.93
N ASN A 617 34.98 -58.19 30.29
CA ASN A 617 35.39 -57.68 28.98
C ASN A 617 34.39 -58.01 27.86
N LYS A 618 33.61 -59.09 27.97
CA LYS A 618 32.47 -59.32 27.06
C LYS A 618 31.42 -58.22 27.17
N LYS A 619 31.08 -57.79 28.39
CA LYS A 619 30.14 -56.68 28.62
C LYS A 619 30.70 -55.37 28.05
N LEU A 620 31.99 -55.12 28.26
CA LEU A 620 32.68 -53.94 27.72
C LEU A 620 32.66 -53.93 26.18
N LYS A 621 32.95 -55.07 25.52
CA LYS A 621 32.83 -55.22 24.06
C LYS A 621 31.41 -54.90 23.56
N SER A 622 30.38 -55.45 24.23
CA SER A 622 28.98 -55.17 23.88
C SER A 622 28.62 -53.68 24.03
N GLY A 623 29.07 -53.03 25.09
CA GLY A 623 28.87 -51.60 25.30
C GLY A 623 29.55 -50.74 24.22
N ALA A 624 30.79 -51.06 23.87
CA ALA A 624 31.51 -50.38 22.80
C ALA A 624 30.83 -50.58 21.43
N ALA A 625 30.36 -51.80 21.13
CA ALA A 625 29.60 -52.08 19.92
C ALA A 625 28.28 -51.29 19.85
N ALA A 626 27.57 -51.14 20.98
CA ALA A 626 26.36 -50.33 21.06
C ALA A 626 26.64 -48.84 20.77
N ILE A 627 27.74 -48.28 21.29
CA ILE A 627 28.17 -46.91 20.99
C ILE A 627 28.45 -46.75 19.49
N VAL A 628 29.18 -47.69 18.88
CA VAL A 628 29.46 -47.67 17.43
C VAL A 628 28.16 -47.75 16.63
N LYS A 629 27.21 -48.60 17.01
CA LYS A 629 25.91 -48.71 16.34
C LYS A 629 25.12 -47.40 16.42
N ASN A 630 25.02 -46.80 17.60
CA ASN A 630 24.31 -45.53 17.82
C ASN A 630 24.95 -44.36 17.06
N SER A 631 26.27 -44.38 16.88
CA SER A 631 26.97 -43.37 16.08
C SER A 631 26.50 -43.33 14.61
N SER A 632 26.08 -44.48 14.04
CA SER A 632 25.51 -44.55 12.69
C SER A 632 24.14 -43.87 12.60
N THR A 633 23.29 -44.09 13.61
CA THR A 633 21.97 -43.45 13.71
C THR A 633 22.09 -41.93 13.84
N ILE A 634 22.96 -41.45 14.73
CA ILE A 634 23.22 -40.00 14.90
C ILE A 634 23.73 -39.39 13.59
N THR A 635 24.65 -40.05 12.89
CA THR A 635 25.16 -39.58 11.58
C THR A 635 24.04 -39.42 10.56
N THR A 636 23.16 -40.42 10.47
CA THR A 636 22.02 -40.40 9.54
C THR A 636 21.09 -39.23 9.84
N ASN A 637 20.77 -39.01 11.11
CA ASN A 637 19.89 -37.92 11.53
C ASN A 637 20.53 -36.54 11.34
N SER A 638 21.83 -36.38 11.61
CA SER A 638 22.56 -35.14 11.35
C SER A 638 22.64 -34.82 9.85
N LYS A 639 22.79 -35.83 8.98
CA LYS A 639 22.70 -35.64 7.52
C LYS A 639 21.31 -35.19 7.09
N LYS A 640 20.24 -35.80 7.64
CA LYS A 640 18.85 -35.38 7.38
C LYS A 640 18.60 -33.95 7.83
N LEU A 641 19.06 -33.57 9.03
CA LEU A 641 18.95 -32.21 9.55
C LEU A 641 19.65 -31.19 8.64
N THR A 642 20.86 -31.50 8.18
CA THR A 642 21.63 -30.65 7.26
C THR A 642 20.94 -30.51 5.89
N LYS A 643 20.34 -31.60 5.37
CA LYS A 643 19.55 -31.55 4.14
C LYS A 643 18.33 -30.65 4.30
N ASN A 644 17.58 -30.80 5.39
CA ASN A 644 16.38 -30.00 5.67
C ASN A 644 16.72 -28.52 5.92
N SER A 645 17.84 -28.22 6.60
CA SER A 645 18.31 -26.84 6.77
C SER A 645 18.68 -26.18 5.44
N SER A 646 19.21 -26.94 4.48
CA SER A 646 19.46 -26.46 3.12
C SER A 646 18.16 -26.16 2.35
N VAL A 647 17.12 -26.99 2.51
CA VAL A 647 15.78 -26.75 1.93
C VAL A 647 15.16 -25.48 2.51
N LEU A 648 15.16 -25.34 3.85
CA LEU A 648 14.67 -24.14 4.52
C LEU A 648 15.39 -22.88 4.02
N ARG A 649 16.73 -22.92 3.91
CA ARG A 649 17.54 -21.82 3.36
C ARG A 649 17.15 -21.45 1.93
N LYS A 650 16.82 -22.43 1.07
CA LYS A 650 16.32 -22.17 -0.30
C LYS A 650 14.95 -21.49 -0.27
N GLY A 651 14.01 -22.00 0.53
CA GLY A 651 12.68 -21.40 0.67
C GLY A 651 12.74 -19.96 1.21
N VAL A 652 13.58 -19.70 2.21
CA VAL A 652 13.77 -18.34 2.74
C VAL A 652 14.44 -17.41 1.71
N LYS A 653 15.32 -17.91 0.83
CA LYS A 653 15.84 -17.12 -0.30
C LYS A 653 14.73 -16.73 -1.28
N GLN A 654 13.81 -17.65 -1.59
CA GLN A 654 12.65 -17.36 -2.45
C GLN A 654 11.71 -16.35 -1.79
N LEU A 655 11.39 -16.51 -0.49
CA LEU A 655 10.60 -15.53 0.26
C LEU A 655 11.24 -14.14 0.26
N ALA A 656 12.56 -14.05 0.49
CA ALA A 656 13.28 -12.78 0.44
C ALA A 656 13.25 -12.13 -0.95
N ALA A 657 13.26 -12.93 -2.03
CA ALA A 657 13.11 -12.42 -3.39
C ALA A 657 11.68 -11.93 -3.64
N GLY A 658 10.66 -12.73 -3.30
CA GLY A 658 9.25 -12.35 -3.48
C GLY A 658 8.85 -11.10 -2.71
N THR A 659 9.30 -10.98 -1.45
CA THR A 659 9.05 -9.78 -0.62
C THR A 659 9.78 -8.53 -1.12
N LYS A 660 10.97 -8.69 -1.73
CA LYS A 660 11.66 -7.60 -2.43
C LYS A 660 10.83 -7.12 -3.64
N SER A 661 10.30 -8.04 -4.44
CA SER A 661 9.45 -7.70 -5.59
C SER A 661 8.13 -7.05 -5.16
N LEU A 662 7.46 -7.57 -4.13
CA LEU A 662 6.24 -6.98 -3.57
C LEU A 662 6.49 -5.55 -3.05
N PHE A 663 7.60 -5.32 -2.36
CA PHE A 663 7.97 -3.98 -1.91
C PHE A 663 8.23 -3.02 -3.09
N ALA A 664 8.90 -3.49 -4.14
CA ALA A 664 9.10 -2.69 -5.35
C ALA A 664 7.77 -2.36 -6.05
N GLY A 665 6.89 -3.34 -6.22
CA GLY A 665 5.57 -3.17 -6.84
C GLY A 665 4.68 -2.21 -6.06
N THR A 666 4.58 -2.36 -4.74
CA THR A 666 3.81 -1.41 -3.89
C THR A 666 4.40 0.00 -3.90
N LYS A 667 5.72 0.14 -4.07
CA LYS A 667 6.36 1.46 -4.22
C LYS A 667 6.02 2.12 -5.56
N GLN A 668 5.93 1.32 -6.62
CA GLN A 668 5.50 1.80 -7.93
C GLN A 668 4.01 2.18 -7.92
N LEU A 669 3.18 1.37 -7.27
CA LEU A 669 1.76 1.67 -7.08
C LEU A 669 1.56 2.96 -6.28
N ASP A 670 2.27 3.16 -5.17
CA ASP A 670 2.23 4.41 -4.38
C ASP A 670 2.54 5.66 -5.23
N LYS A 671 3.57 5.57 -6.10
CA LYS A 671 3.89 6.65 -7.05
C LYS A 671 2.77 6.89 -8.08
N ALA A 672 2.24 5.82 -8.67
CA ALA A 672 1.16 5.92 -9.66
C ALA A 672 -0.11 6.52 -9.01
N THR A 673 -0.45 6.08 -7.81
CA THR A 673 -1.54 6.65 -7.01
C THR A 673 -1.30 8.13 -6.70
N GLY A 674 -0.07 8.54 -6.38
CA GLY A 674 0.26 9.97 -6.24
C GLY A 674 -0.02 10.79 -7.51
N THR A 675 0.25 10.21 -8.68
CA THR A 675 0.01 10.85 -9.99
C THR A 675 -1.49 11.00 -10.26
N VAL A 676 -2.27 9.94 -10.08
CA VAL A 676 -3.73 9.97 -10.27
C VAL A 676 -4.39 10.93 -9.28
N SER A 677 -3.96 10.93 -8.01
CA SER A 677 -4.46 11.87 -6.99
C SER A 677 -4.22 13.32 -7.41
N SER A 678 -3.05 13.63 -7.98
CA SER A 678 -2.76 14.96 -8.51
C SER A 678 -3.67 15.32 -9.68
N GLY A 679 -3.93 14.36 -10.60
CA GLY A 679 -4.86 14.54 -11.71
C GLY A 679 -6.29 14.85 -11.26
N ILE A 680 -6.82 14.08 -10.31
CA ILE A 680 -8.16 14.29 -9.74
C ILE A 680 -8.25 15.67 -9.06
N SER A 681 -7.23 16.05 -8.29
CA SER A 681 -7.18 17.39 -7.67
C SER A 681 -7.16 18.53 -8.69
N LYS A 682 -6.49 18.35 -9.85
CA LYS A 682 -6.53 19.33 -10.94
C LYS A 682 -7.93 19.41 -11.57
N LEU A 683 -8.56 18.26 -11.81
CA LEU A 683 -9.89 18.19 -12.40
C LEU A 683 -10.93 18.86 -11.49
N TYR A 684 -10.87 18.58 -10.18
CA TYR A 684 -11.72 19.24 -9.18
C TYR A 684 -11.55 20.77 -9.17
N LYS A 685 -10.31 21.27 -9.20
CA LYS A 685 -10.06 22.72 -9.29
C LYS A 685 -10.55 23.32 -10.61
N GLY A 686 -10.51 22.55 -11.70
CA GLY A 686 -11.05 22.95 -12.99
C GLY A 686 -12.57 23.06 -12.98
N SER A 687 -13.27 22.06 -12.42
CA SER A 687 -14.73 22.09 -12.27
C SER A 687 -15.20 23.18 -11.31
N ASP A 688 -14.41 23.48 -10.28
CA ASP A 688 -14.67 24.59 -9.35
C ASP A 688 -14.72 25.93 -10.11
N LYS A 689 -13.68 26.21 -10.90
CA LYS A 689 -13.63 27.40 -11.76
C LYS A 689 -14.72 27.42 -12.83
N LEU A 690 -15.05 26.28 -13.43
CA LEU A 690 -16.12 26.19 -14.41
C LEU A 690 -17.48 26.53 -13.78
N ASN A 691 -17.78 25.96 -12.63
CA ASN A 691 -18.99 26.26 -11.87
C ASN A 691 -19.07 27.75 -11.52
N ASP A 692 -17.99 28.33 -11.00
CA ASP A 692 -17.96 29.76 -10.67
C ASP A 692 -18.18 30.62 -11.93
N GLY A 693 -17.55 30.25 -13.05
CA GLY A 693 -17.74 30.93 -14.34
C GLY A 693 -19.17 30.82 -14.88
N MET A 694 -19.85 29.68 -14.70
CA MET A 694 -21.26 29.53 -15.10
C MET A 694 -22.21 30.30 -14.20
N ASN A 695 -21.92 30.40 -12.90
CA ASN A 695 -22.67 31.29 -12.01
C ASN A 695 -22.52 32.75 -12.46
N THR A 696 -21.30 33.19 -12.83
CA THR A 696 -21.08 34.53 -13.38
C THR A 696 -21.80 34.70 -14.72
N PHE A 697 -21.75 33.74 -15.64
CA PHE A 697 -22.42 33.83 -16.93
C PHE A 697 -23.95 33.92 -16.78
N LYS A 698 -24.55 33.10 -15.91
CA LYS A 698 -25.99 33.19 -15.62
C LYS A 698 -26.33 34.59 -15.08
N LYS A 699 -25.65 35.02 -14.02
CA LYS A 699 -25.94 36.30 -13.35
C LYS A 699 -25.70 37.52 -14.22
N ASP A 700 -24.54 37.59 -14.88
CA ASP A 700 -24.09 38.81 -15.55
C ASP A 700 -24.47 38.88 -17.03
N ALA A 701 -24.84 37.75 -17.65
CA ALA A 701 -25.26 37.73 -19.05
C ALA A 701 -26.73 37.33 -19.19
N ILE A 702 -27.14 36.14 -18.73
CA ILE A 702 -28.51 35.64 -18.93
C ILE A 702 -29.52 36.48 -18.14
N ASP A 703 -29.34 36.60 -16.82
CA ASP A 703 -30.29 37.30 -15.95
C ASP A 703 -30.38 38.78 -16.32
N LYS A 704 -29.25 39.43 -16.62
CA LYS A 704 -29.26 40.83 -17.08
C LYS A 704 -29.94 41.02 -18.43
N LEU A 705 -29.62 40.18 -19.42
CA LEU A 705 -30.25 40.26 -20.73
C LEU A 705 -31.75 40.01 -20.63
N ALA A 706 -32.15 39.06 -19.79
CA ALA A 706 -33.55 38.77 -19.54
C ALA A 706 -34.27 39.99 -18.95
N THR A 707 -33.74 40.55 -17.86
CA THR A 707 -34.30 41.78 -17.25
C THR A 707 -34.40 42.91 -18.28
N THR A 708 -33.35 43.17 -19.07
CA THR A 708 -33.41 44.22 -20.09
C THR A 708 -34.48 43.96 -21.16
N ILE A 709 -34.69 42.71 -21.57
CA ILE A 709 -35.73 42.40 -22.57
C ILE A 709 -37.12 42.55 -21.97
N THR A 710 -37.36 42.06 -20.75
CA THR A 710 -38.63 42.20 -20.04
C THR A 710 -38.96 43.68 -19.78
N ASP A 711 -37.98 44.48 -19.31
CA ASP A 711 -38.17 45.93 -19.09
C ASP A 711 -38.57 46.66 -20.39
N VAL A 712 -38.00 46.25 -21.53
CA VAL A 712 -38.32 46.81 -22.84
C VAL A 712 -39.69 46.37 -23.34
N THR A 713 -40.08 45.11 -23.16
CA THR A 713 -41.41 44.63 -23.57
C THR A 713 -42.50 45.31 -22.75
N ASP A 714 -42.35 45.33 -21.41
CA ASP A 714 -43.30 45.97 -20.49
C ASP A 714 -43.43 47.48 -20.77
N GLY A 715 -42.30 48.13 -21.05
CA GLY A 715 -42.25 49.56 -21.39
C GLY A 715 -42.98 49.93 -22.68
N LEU A 716 -43.11 48.99 -23.61
CA LEU A 716 -43.74 49.21 -24.93
C LEU A 716 -45.23 48.89 -24.95
N ASP A 717 -45.76 48.11 -24.01
CA ASP A 717 -47.18 47.71 -23.95
C ASP A 717 -48.12 48.91 -24.03
N GLY A 718 -47.85 49.96 -23.25
CA GLY A 718 -48.65 51.19 -23.24
C GLY A 718 -48.61 51.94 -24.59
N THR A 719 -47.50 51.89 -25.31
CA THR A 719 -47.38 52.49 -26.65
C THR A 719 -48.12 51.66 -27.70
N ILE A 720 -48.09 50.34 -27.57
CA ILE A 720 -48.78 49.40 -28.47
C ILE A 720 -50.30 49.56 -28.35
N ASP A 721 -50.81 49.65 -27.13
CA ASP A 721 -52.22 49.94 -26.84
C ASP A 721 -52.68 51.26 -27.47
N ARG A 722 -51.83 52.31 -27.40
CA ARG A 722 -52.10 53.62 -28.02
C ARG A 722 -52.15 53.52 -29.54
N ILE A 723 -51.23 52.79 -30.16
CA ILE A 723 -51.19 52.57 -31.62
C ILE A 723 -52.44 51.80 -32.08
N LYS A 724 -52.83 50.72 -31.37
CA LYS A 724 -54.11 50.01 -31.59
C LYS A 724 -55.30 50.97 -31.46
N GLY A 725 -55.27 51.87 -30.47
CA GLY A 725 -56.25 52.92 -30.27
C GLY A 725 -56.35 53.93 -31.43
N ILE A 726 -55.22 54.38 -31.96
CA ILE A 726 -55.14 55.30 -33.10
C ILE A 726 -55.69 54.66 -34.38
N GLN A 727 -55.32 53.40 -34.65
CA GLN A 727 -55.91 52.63 -35.75
C GLN A 727 -57.42 52.52 -35.59
N LYS A 728 -57.91 52.18 -34.40
CA LYS A 728 -59.35 52.08 -34.13
C LYS A 728 -60.07 53.41 -34.33
N ALA A 729 -59.48 54.52 -33.85
CA ALA A 729 -60.05 55.85 -34.00
C ALA A 729 -60.15 56.26 -35.48
N SER A 730 -59.16 55.90 -36.29
CA SER A 730 -59.18 56.03 -37.75
C SER A 730 -60.27 55.17 -38.40
N GLU A 731 -60.35 53.87 -38.08
CA GLU A 731 -61.37 52.94 -38.62
C GLU A 731 -62.79 53.41 -38.38
N ASP A 732 -63.05 53.93 -37.17
CA ASP A 732 -64.37 54.34 -36.77
C ASP A 732 -64.78 55.72 -37.31
N TYR A 733 -63.83 56.54 -37.82
CA TYR A 733 -64.15 57.83 -38.41
C TYR A 733 -64.59 57.62 -39.87
N GLN A 734 -65.90 57.39 -40.05
CA GLN A 734 -66.49 56.99 -41.33
C GLN A 734 -67.31 58.09 -42.01
N SER A 735 -67.81 59.06 -41.25
CA SER A 735 -68.59 60.19 -41.77
C SER A 735 -68.48 61.42 -40.86
N PHE A 736 -68.46 62.60 -41.46
CA PHE A 736 -68.60 63.92 -40.85
C PHE A 736 -70.08 64.27 -40.66
N SER A 737 -70.90 64.16 -41.71
CA SER A 737 -72.32 64.54 -41.61
C SER A 737 -73.23 63.43 -41.08
N GLY A 738 -72.76 62.20 -41.03
CA GLY A 738 -73.55 61.02 -40.65
C GLY A 738 -73.50 59.92 -41.72
N ILE A 739 -73.71 58.68 -41.29
CA ILE A 739 -73.78 57.50 -42.17
C ILE A 739 -74.64 56.43 -41.50
N ASP A 740 -75.28 55.58 -42.29
CA ASP A 740 -75.99 54.41 -41.77
C ASP A 740 -75.01 53.33 -41.26
N ASN A 741 -75.41 52.59 -40.22
CA ASN A 741 -74.58 51.56 -39.59
C ASN A 741 -74.21 50.39 -40.54
N ASP A 742 -74.99 50.16 -41.60
CA ASP A 742 -74.74 49.09 -42.58
C ASP A 742 -73.88 49.55 -43.78
N MET A 743 -73.35 50.78 -43.75
CA MET A 743 -72.51 51.34 -44.81
C MET A 743 -71.07 51.57 -44.36
N ASN A 744 -70.13 51.36 -45.28
CA ASN A 744 -68.75 51.82 -45.08
C ASN A 744 -68.62 53.26 -45.59
N GLY A 745 -67.97 54.10 -44.80
CA GLY A 745 -67.77 55.51 -45.10
C GLY A 745 -66.29 55.90 -45.18
N SER A 746 -65.99 56.84 -46.08
CA SER A 746 -64.71 57.54 -46.13
C SER A 746 -64.95 59.04 -46.23
N VAL A 747 -64.21 59.82 -45.44
CA VAL A 747 -64.34 61.27 -45.39
C VAL A 747 -63.02 61.91 -45.71
N LYS A 748 -63.08 62.94 -46.55
CA LYS A 748 -61.98 63.88 -46.73
C LYS A 748 -62.46 65.31 -46.57
N PHE A 749 -61.62 66.13 -45.95
CA PHE A 749 -61.85 67.56 -45.85
C PHE A 749 -60.97 68.26 -46.87
N VAL A 750 -61.51 69.21 -47.60
CA VAL A 750 -60.80 70.06 -48.55
C VAL A 750 -60.98 71.49 -48.07
N LEU A 751 -59.97 72.04 -47.43
CA LEU A 751 -59.97 73.40 -46.93
C LEU A 751 -59.26 74.31 -47.95
N SER A 752 -59.93 75.35 -48.43
CA SER A 752 -59.37 76.29 -49.41
C SER A 752 -59.36 77.71 -48.85
N THR A 753 -58.18 78.35 -48.79
CA THR A 753 -58.06 79.74 -48.36
C THR A 753 -58.35 80.72 -49.50
N GLN A 754 -58.86 81.90 -49.16
CA GLN A 754 -58.98 83.01 -50.10
C GLN A 754 -57.60 83.52 -50.57
N GLU A 755 -57.54 84.03 -51.79
CA GLU A 755 -56.34 84.65 -52.36
C GLU A 755 -55.91 85.88 -51.53
N VAL A 756 -54.60 86.05 -51.39
CA VAL A 756 -54.00 87.22 -50.75
C VAL A 756 -53.41 88.11 -51.84
N LYS A 757 -54.21 89.07 -52.31
CA LYS A 757 -53.85 90.01 -53.39
C LYS A 757 -54.43 91.40 -53.12
N LYS A 758 -54.03 92.37 -53.94
CA LYS A 758 -54.52 93.76 -53.85
C LYS A 758 -55.96 93.82 -54.36
N ASP A 759 -56.86 94.45 -53.60
CA ASP A 759 -58.22 94.73 -54.08
C ASP A 759 -58.12 95.62 -55.34
N GLU A 760 -58.73 95.17 -56.45
CA GLU A 760 -58.80 95.93 -57.72
C GLU A 760 -59.81 97.08 -57.67
#